data_AF-A0A3L7SGF2-F1
#
_entry.id   AF-A0A3L7SGF2-F1
#
_cell.length_a   1.000
_cell.length_b   1.000
_cell.length_c   1.000
_cell.angle_alpha   90.00
_cell.angle_beta   90.00
_cell.angle_gamma   90.00
#
_symmetry.space_group_name_H-M   'P 1'
#
loop_
_entity.id
_entity.type
_entity.pdbx_description
1 polymer ?
#
loop_
_entity_poly.entity_id
_entity_poly.type
_entity_poly.pdbx_seq_one_letter_code
_entity_poly.pdbx_strand_id
1 'polypeptide(L)'
;MPLIPHHRRVPMALLLAAAWAAAATADTLTSGWIDLGSGTQTPYYIRQASTSGPLVMITGGVHGDEPAGAAAANQIRTWPITKGTLIVIPFCAPQALAANTREIPGEGNLNRNFPGKGDPITVTTGSTATALWSFVRTYSPQWLLDMHEGFAVYADNPDSVGSSIIHMNESVTNAQVTRMLSAVNATITDPTKKFTDLGSSGPVDTSLARAAVEHLGTRGMIIETTTAEPVLSVRVNQHRTAANQFLMDQGMIAGAFGGSRNGIVDDFTFDEPENTRLTQAGNSYPNGAVWDTSPFTTRTLDGSLRIQRTQTGTSTTSTGALGSGAVRVRRAGEADNTLTDLGEGFATMVVDGWDFRSTQIGETISFGFRNSVSGTVEDTAHIVLQRTGLDQVSILGQGFGTGGGNIASVAPFRALQNVPVQFVLQLNKQVNLNGTSLVSGASSGGFYRVFYQTLGQDFTEVGSGAAVRQARNGNHMTMKISGSVGFNGGYFDVDRLSFGSTFPAALAPASGILNLAVTSGTLTQSGAGYPLLSGTFGVSKAGVGTLIFDAANLVTGSTVVQAGRLLLANASALSVSKVIPLAGGTIAVSTGLQTTVRGLSPNAGGLIDVGNGMMTVTSGLTAADLVTALQVGRGDGSWNGTRGITSTAAATALSQSIPRTVGWLDNGDGSVCFAFAAPGDGNLDNSIDILDAANFLTSGKFDTGLAATWGEGDYDHNMVIDILDAAEMFSTNLFDMGSYNQRAAAGMIALPEPSACGTLGFGAALLTAYGGVSGRKRLTR
;
A
#
# COMPACT_ATOMS: atom_id res chain seq x y z
N MET A 1 -4.77 47.78 54.92
CA MET A 1 -5.98 48.54 54.55
C MET A 1 -5.55 49.84 53.90
N PRO A 2 -6.19 50.37 52.84
CA PRO A 2 -7.07 49.72 51.85
C PRO A 2 -6.91 50.22 50.36
N LEU A 3 -7.54 49.47 49.42
CA LEU A 3 -8.22 49.89 48.14
C LEU A 3 -7.46 50.16 46.79
N ILE A 4 -7.38 49.13 45.91
CA ILE A 4 -8.16 48.83 44.64
C ILE A 4 -8.71 50.02 43.80
N PRO A 5 -8.95 49.98 42.44
CA PRO A 5 -8.56 49.11 41.29
C PRO A 5 -8.05 49.86 40.02
N HIS A 6 -7.59 49.14 38.97
CA HIS A 6 -8.07 49.33 37.57
C HIS A 6 -7.59 48.17 36.65
N HIS A 7 -8.55 47.39 36.13
CA HIS A 7 -8.37 46.50 34.97
C HIS A 7 -9.10 47.09 33.77
N ARG A 8 -8.47 47.14 32.58
CA ARG A 8 -9.04 46.84 31.24
C ARG A 8 -8.06 47.16 30.05
N ARG A 9 -7.73 46.08 29.32
CA ARG A 9 -7.76 45.86 27.83
C ARG A 9 -6.60 46.25 26.86
N VAL A 10 -5.99 45.18 26.26
CA VAL A 10 -5.84 44.81 24.79
C VAL A 10 -4.89 45.66 23.87
N PRO A 11 -4.25 45.17 22.76
CA PRO A 11 -3.57 43.90 22.34
C PRO A 11 -2.19 44.10 21.61
N MET A 12 -1.50 43.04 21.15
CA MET A 12 -1.11 42.78 19.72
C MET A 12 -0.04 41.66 19.60
N ALA A 13 -0.16 40.87 18.53
CA ALA A 13 0.44 39.59 18.21
C ALA A 13 1.90 39.59 17.71
N LEU A 14 2.59 38.46 17.94
CA LEU A 14 3.57 37.83 17.02
C LEU A 14 3.71 36.36 17.47
N LEU A 15 2.99 35.42 16.85
CA LEU A 15 3.43 34.58 15.71
C LEU A 15 4.60 33.64 16.05
N LEU A 16 4.26 32.44 16.52
CA LEU A 16 4.92 31.17 16.17
C LEU A 16 3.96 30.03 16.55
N ALA A 17 2.98 29.82 15.66
CA ALA A 17 2.23 28.59 15.61
C ALA A 17 3.21 27.48 15.20
N ALA A 18 3.71 26.74 16.18
CA ALA A 18 4.24 25.40 15.96
C ALA A 18 3.07 24.54 15.49
N ALA A 19 2.85 24.54 14.17
CA ALA A 19 2.03 23.54 13.52
C ALA A 19 2.68 22.19 13.81
N TRP A 20 2.11 21.47 14.78
CA TRP A 20 2.17 20.02 14.83
C TRP A 20 1.65 19.51 13.49
N ALA A 21 2.57 19.31 12.55
CA ALA A 21 2.38 18.34 11.50
C ALA A 21 2.36 16.99 12.22
N ALA A 22 1.17 16.55 12.64
CA ALA A 22 0.91 15.14 12.80
C ALA A 22 1.26 14.52 11.45
N ALA A 23 2.43 13.90 11.35
CA ALA A 23 2.69 12.91 10.34
C ALA A 23 1.52 11.92 10.50
N ALA A 24 0.56 11.97 9.59
CA ALA A 24 -0.52 11.01 9.55
C ALA A 24 0.17 9.64 9.51
N THR A 25 0.03 8.89 10.59
CA THR A 25 0.59 7.54 10.67
C THR A 25 -0.10 6.75 9.57
N ALA A 26 0.61 6.51 8.46
CA ALA A 26 0.07 5.80 7.31
C ALA A 26 -0.42 4.42 7.76
N ASP A 27 -1.62 4.04 7.34
CA ASP A 27 -2.09 2.67 7.44
C ASP A 27 -1.39 1.80 6.40
N THR A 28 -1.21 0.52 6.71
CA THR A 28 -0.69 -0.45 5.75
C THR A 28 -1.85 -1.12 5.04
N LEU A 29 -1.84 -1.17 3.71
CA LEU A 29 -2.75 -2.00 2.91
C LEU A 29 -2.02 -3.26 2.49
N THR A 30 -2.50 -4.43 2.91
CA THR A 30 -2.09 -5.74 2.40
C THR A 30 -3.24 -6.38 1.64
N SER A 31 -2.92 -7.19 0.64
CA SER A 31 -3.90 -7.98 -0.10
C SER A 31 -3.45 -9.42 -0.21
N GLY A 32 -4.40 -10.31 -0.45
CA GLY A 32 -4.15 -11.71 -0.68
C GLY A 32 -5.34 -12.38 -1.34
N TRP A 33 -5.25 -13.69 -1.49
CA TRP A 33 -6.28 -14.52 -2.11
C TRP A 33 -6.80 -15.54 -1.11
N ILE A 34 -8.12 -15.71 -1.08
CA ILE A 34 -8.79 -16.83 -0.44
C ILE A 34 -9.01 -17.87 -1.54
N ASP A 35 -8.40 -19.04 -1.40
CA ASP A 35 -8.64 -20.17 -2.30
C ASP A 35 -10.03 -20.75 -2.00
N LEU A 36 -10.94 -20.61 -2.97
CA LEU A 36 -12.32 -21.09 -2.87
C LEU A 36 -12.44 -22.54 -3.34
N GLY A 37 -11.35 -23.17 -3.79
CA GLY A 37 -11.36 -24.50 -4.39
C GLY A 37 -11.64 -24.49 -5.90
N SER A 38 -11.36 -25.62 -6.55
CA SER A 38 -11.57 -25.83 -8.00
C SER A 38 -10.89 -24.77 -8.88
N GLY A 39 -9.77 -24.20 -8.44
CA GLY A 39 -9.04 -23.16 -9.17
C GLY A 39 -9.69 -21.76 -9.12
N THR A 40 -10.71 -21.56 -8.30
CA THR A 40 -11.30 -20.23 -8.09
C THR A 40 -10.73 -19.58 -6.84
N GLN A 41 -10.45 -18.27 -6.92
CA GLN A 41 -10.00 -17.48 -5.78
C GLN A 41 -10.79 -16.19 -5.68
N THR A 42 -10.90 -15.66 -4.47
CA THR A 42 -11.42 -14.31 -4.23
C THR A 42 -10.38 -13.44 -3.51
N PRO A 43 -10.21 -12.17 -3.90
CA PRO A 43 -9.25 -11.30 -3.24
C PRO A 43 -9.80 -10.82 -1.90
N TYR A 44 -8.91 -10.62 -0.93
CA TYR A 44 -9.17 -9.88 0.28
C TYR A 44 -8.16 -8.76 0.46
N TYR A 45 -8.54 -7.76 1.24
CA TYR A 45 -7.73 -6.58 1.53
C TYR A 45 -7.77 -6.29 3.03
N ILE A 46 -6.62 -6.01 3.63
CA ILE A 46 -6.50 -5.66 5.05
C ILE A 46 -5.80 -4.31 5.14
N ARG A 47 -6.51 -3.31 5.65
CA ARG A 47 -5.92 -2.05 6.09
C ARG A 47 -5.70 -2.09 7.58
N GLN A 48 -4.50 -1.76 8.03
CA GLN A 48 -4.16 -1.74 9.45
C GLN A 48 -3.50 -0.42 9.81
N ALA A 49 -4.09 0.31 10.75
CA ALA A 49 -3.50 1.50 11.31
C ALA A 49 -2.50 1.14 12.42
N SER A 50 -1.50 2.00 12.61
CA SER A 50 -0.57 1.89 13.75
C SER A 50 -1.26 2.09 15.10
N THR A 51 -2.40 2.82 15.14
CA THR A 51 -3.20 3.02 16.34
C THR A 51 -4.16 1.86 16.53
N SER A 52 -4.08 1.18 17.67
CA SER A 52 -5.00 0.08 18.03
C SER A 52 -6.47 0.52 18.05
N GLY A 53 -7.36 -0.37 17.63
CA GLY A 53 -8.79 -0.12 17.48
C GLY A 53 -9.57 -1.36 17.08
N PRO A 54 -10.85 -1.19 16.70
CA PRO A 54 -11.69 -2.33 16.33
C PRO A 54 -11.23 -2.98 15.03
N LEU A 55 -11.49 -4.28 14.91
CA LEU A 55 -11.40 -5.00 13.64
C LEU A 55 -12.79 -5.05 13.01
N VAL A 56 -12.93 -4.41 11.85
CA VAL A 56 -14.17 -4.36 11.07
C VAL A 56 -13.96 -5.13 9.77
N MET A 57 -14.85 -6.06 9.48
CA MET A 57 -14.87 -6.80 8.21
C MET A 57 -16.06 -6.34 7.36
N ILE A 58 -15.82 -6.11 6.07
CA ILE A 58 -16.84 -5.73 5.09
C ILE A 58 -16.83 -6.74 3.94
N THR A 59 -18.00 -7.28 3.61
CA THR A 59 -18.17 -8.25 2.53
C THR A 59 -19.14 -7.75 1.47
N GLY A 60 -18.89 -8.12 0.22
CA GLY A 60 -19.77 -7.86 -0.91
C GLY A 60 -19.76 -9.03 -1.90
N GLY A 61 -20.78 -9.10 -2.75
CA GLY A 61 -20.87 -10.12 -3.80
C GLY A 61 -21.08 -11.54 -3.25
N VAL A 62 -21.85 -11.68 -2.16
CA VAL A 62 -22.32 -13.00 -1.69
C VAL A 62 -23.30 -13.61 -2.71
N HIS A 63 -24.12 -12.78 -3.34
CA HIS A 63 -24.92 -13.11 -4.52
C HIS A 63 -24.38 -12.37 -5.75
N GLY A 64 -24.43 -13.00 -6.92
CA GLY A 64 -23.86 -12.47 -8.15
C GLY A 64 -24.75 -11.52 -8.93
N ASP A 65 -26.06 -11.54 -8.68
CA ASP A 65 -27.05 -10.62 -9.25
C ASP A 65 -27.24 -9.34 -8.40
N GLU A 66 -26.38 -9.15 -7.40
CA GLU A 66 -26.35 -8.02 -6.46
C GLU A 66 -25.02 -7.22 -6.59
N PRO A 67 -24.74 -6.60 -7.76
CA PRO A 67 -23.45 -5.97 -8.05
C PRO A 67 -23.12 -4.73 -7.20
N ALA A 68 -24.09 -4.07 -6.57
CA ALA A 68 -23.87 -2.82 -5.84
C ALA A 68 -23.00 -3.04 -4.59
N GLY A 69 -23.24 -4.13 -3.86
CA GLY A 69 -22.46 -4.46 -2.66
C GLY A 69 -21.01 -4.79 -3.01
N ALA A 70 -20.79 -5.56 -4.07
CA ALA A 70 -19.46 -5.91 -4.56
C ALA A 70 -18.66 -4.66 -4.99
N ALA A 71 -19.29 -3.79 -5.79
CA ALA A 71 -18.66 -2.55 -6.24
C ALA A 71 -18.36 -1.59 -5.07
N ALA A 72 -19.28 -1.47 -4.10
CA ALA A 72 -19.08 -0.63 -2.92
C ALA A 72 -17.93 -1.15 -2.04
N ALA A 73 -17.90 -2.44 -1.74
CA ALA A 73 -16.82 -3.06 -0.98
C ALA A 73 -15.47 -2.89 -1.70
N ASN A 74 -15.43 -3.10 -3.02
CA ASN A 74 -14.19 -2.91 -3.79
C ASN A 74 -13.65 -1.48 -3.75
N GLN A 75 -14.51 -0.49 -3.50
CA GLN A 75 -14.10 0.90 -3.30
C GLN A 75 -13.71 1.19 -1.86
N ILE A 76 -14.42 0.62 -0.89
CA ILE A 76 -14.12 0.82 0.54
C ILE A 76 -12.76 0.25 0.91
N ARG A 77 -12.27 -0.78 0.21
CA ARG A 77 -10.93 -1.35 0.43
C ARG A 77 -9.81 -0.32 0.35
N THR A 78 -10.00 0.78 -0.39
CA THR A 78 -8.97 1.81 -0.57
C THR A 78 -9.04 2.91 0.49
N TRP A 79 -10.06 2.92 1.36
CA TRP A 79 -10.26 4.00 2.32
C TRP A 79 -9.18 3.98 3.41
N PRO A 80 -8.38 5.05 3.54
CA PRO A 80 -7.35 5.09 4.57
C PRO A 80 -7.99 5.09 5.96
N ILE A 81 -7.43 4.31 6.86
CA ILE A 81 -7.84 4.27 8.26
C ILE A 81 -6.78 4.91 9.17
N THR A 82 -7.23 5.46 10.28
CA THR A 82 -6.37 6.10 11.30
C THR A 82 -6.29 5.28 12.58
N LYS A 83 -7.16 4.26 12.71
CA LYS A 83 -7.30 3.44 13.91
C LYS A 83 -7.88 2.06 13.56
N GLY A 84 -7.40 1.02 14.22
CA GLY A 84 -7.91 -0.36 14.09
C GLY A 84 -7.50 -1.05 12.78
N THR A 85 -8.29 -2.04 12.39
CA THR A 85 -8.07 -2.88 11.21
C THR A 85 -9.35 -2.99 10.40
N LEU A 86 -9.30 -2.70 9.10
CA LEU A 86 -10.40 -2.85 8.15
C LEU A 86 -10.07 -4.00 7.19
N ILE A 87 -10.88 -5.06 7.21
CA ILE A 87 -10.77 -6.18 6.27
C ILE A 87 -11.90 -6.11 5.26
N VAL A 88 -11.61 -6.24 3.97
CA VAL A 88 -12.61 -6.16 2.90
C VAL A 88 -12.50 -7.35 1.96
N ILE A 89 -13.61 -8.02 1.71
CA ILE A 89 -13.74 -9.11 0.72
C ILE A 89 -14.81 -8.67 -0.30
N PRO A 90 -14.42 -8.07 -1.43
CA PRO A 90 -15.38 -7.43 -2.33
C PRO A 90 -16.17 -8.41 -3.19
N PHE A 91 -15.67 -9.63 -3.41
CA PHE A 91 -16.28 -10.60 -4.33
C PHE A 91 -16.40 -11.97 -3.66
N CYS A 92 -17.26 -12.14 -2.66
CA CYS A 92 -17.35 -13.40 -1.91
C CYS A 92 -17.62 -14.62 -2.80
N ALA A 93 -18.45 -14.48 -3.83
CA ALA A 93 -18.78 -15.52 -4.81
C ALA A 93 -18.48 -15.03 -6.24
N PRO A 94 -17.19 -14.94 -6.65
CA PRO A 94 -16.83 -14.42 -7.97
C PRO A 94 -17.43 -15.24 -9.13
N GLN A 95 -17.71 -16.53 -8.91
CA GLN A 95 -18.36 -17.41 -9.87
C GLN A 95 -19.83 -17.02 -10.11
N ALA A 96 -20.56 -16.66 -9.06
CA ALA A 96 -21.94 -16.20 -9.16
C ALA A 96 -21.98 -14.82 -9.85
N LEU A 97 -21.05 -13.94 -9.50
CA LEU A 97 -20.93 -12.61 -10.12
C LEU A 97 -20.65 -12.71 -11.63
N ALA A 98 -19.72 -13.58 -12.03
CA ALA A 98 -19.43 -13.83 -13.45
C ALA A 98 -20.63 -14.40 -14.22
N ALA A 99 -21.46 -15.21 -13.55
CA ALA A 99 -22.68 -15.77 -14.12
C ALA A 99 -23.88 -14.80 -14.07
N ASN A 100 -23.79 -13.69 -13.32
CA ASN A 100 -24.89 -12.79 -12.99
C ASN A 100 -26.10 -13.56 -12.43
N THR A 101 -25.84 -14.46 -11.48
CA THR A 101 -26.86 -15.29 -10.81
C THR A 101 -26.80 -15.12 -9.30
N ARG A 102 -27.96 -15.25 -8.64
CA ARG A 102 -28.04 -15.28 -7.17
C ARG A 102 -27.22 -16.41 -6.56
N GLU A 103 -27.35 -17.59 -7.15
CA GLU A 103 -26.71 -18.81 -6.68
C GLU A 103 -25.37 -19.04 -7.36
N ILE A 104 -24.45 -19.66 -6.64
CA ILE A 104 -23.20 -20.16 -7.20
C ILE A 104 -23.53 -21.39 -8.06
N PRO A 105 -23.15 -21.41 -9.35
CA PRO A 105 -23.31 -22.60 -10.17
C PRO A 105 -22.65 -23.82 -9.51
N GLY A 106 -23.46 -24.82 -9.14
CA GLY A 106 -23.00 -26.06 -8.50
C GLY A 106 -22.89 -26.03 -6.97
N GLU A 107 -22.92 -24.87 -6.31
CA GLU A 107 -22.90 -24.77 -4.83
C GLU A 107 -24.16 -24.15 -4.21
N GLY A 108 -25.06 -23.61 -5.04
CA GLY A 108 -26.34 -23.07 -4.60
C GLY A 108 -26.23 -21.69 -3.94
N ASN A 109 -27.18 -21.37 -3.07
CA ASN A 109 -27.21 -20.08 -2.38
C ASN A 109 -26.14 -20.01 -1.28
N LEU A 110 -25.08 -19.24 -1.50
CA LEU A 110 -23.99 -19.07 -0.54
C LEU A 110 -24.48 -18.60 0.83
N ASN A 111 -25.49 -17.72 0.87
CA ASN A 111 -26.05 -17.19 2.11
C ASN A 111 -26.99 -18.18 2.83
N ARG A 112 -26.92 -19.47 2.49
CA ARG A 112 -27.52 -20.62 3.19
C ARG A 112 -26.50 -21.69 3.58
N ASN A 113 -25.23 -21.44 3.33
CA ASN A 113 -24.17 -22.46 3.38
C ASN A 113 -23.22 -22.30 4.58
N PHE A 114 -23.44 -21.31 5.46
CA PHE A 114 -22.66 -21.08 6.67
C PHE A 114 -23.30 -21.79 7.88
N PRO A 115 -22.54 -22.05 8.98
CA PRO A 115 -23.09 -22.78 10.11
C PRO A 115 -24.26 -22.05 10.74
N GLY A 116 -25.37 -22.76 10.96
CA GLY A 116 -26.56 -22.23 11.60
C GLY A 116 -26.47 -22.19 13.11
N LYS A 117 -27.53 -21.71 13.74
CA LYS A 117 -27.63 -21.68 15.20
C LYS A 117 -27.67 -23.11 15.77
N GLY A 118 -26.72 -23.42 16.65
CA GLY A 118 -26.62 -24.73 17.31
C GLY A 118 -25.83 -25.77 16.52
N ASP A 119 -25.42 -25.46 15.29
CA ASP A 119 -24.49 -26.30 14.53
C ASP A 119 -23.07 -26.23 15.11
N PRO A 120 -22.22 -27.24 14.88
CA PRO A 120 -20.79 -27.08 15.12
C PRO A 120 -20.21 -25.94 14.29
N ILE A 121 -19.32 -25.13 14.89
CA ILE A 121 -18.67 -23.97 14.25
C ILE A 121 -17.93 -24.30 12.94
N THR A 122 -17.66 -25.57 12.64
CA THR A 122 -16.97 -25.99 11.41
C THR A 122 -17.90 -26.44 10.28
N VAL A 123 -19.22 -26.49 10.49
CA VAL A 123 -20.17 -27.00 9.49
C VAL A 123 -20.43 -25.94 8.42
N THR A 124 -20.09 -26.27 7.17
CA THR A 124 -20.34 -25.44 5.98
C THR A 124 -20.75 -26.34 4.81
N THR A 125 -21.46 -25.78 3.82
CA THR A 125 -21.85 -26.48 2.59
C THR A 125 -21.14 -25.85 1.38
N GLY A 126 -20.37 -26.63 0.62
CA GLY A 126 -19.63 -26.13 -0.55
C GLY A 126 -18.27 -25.51 -0.21
N SER A 127 -17.42 -25.41 -1.22
CA SER A 127 -16.02 -25.00 -1.06
C SER A 127 -15.89 -23.50 -0.79
N THR A 128 -16.75 -22.68 -1.42
CA THR A 128 -16.77 -21.22 -1.21
C THR A 128 -17.10 -20.85 0.24
N ALA A 129 -18.16 -21.43 0.81
CA ALA A 129 -18.55 -21.17 2.20
C ALA A 129 -17.49 -21.63 3.19
N THR A 130 -16.89 -22.81 2.95
CA THR A 130 -15.83 -23.38 3.79
C THR A 130 -14.60 -22.47 3.86
N ALA A 131 -14.16 -21.96 2.72
CA ALA A 131 -12.99 -21.09 2.63
C ALA A 131 -13.24 -19.71 3.27
N LEU A 132 -14.35 -19.06 2.91
CA LEU A 132 -14.74 -17.76 3.49
C LEU A 132 -14.92 -17.85 5.00
N TRP A 133 -15.61 -18.89 5.48
CA TRP A 133 -15.85 -19.06 6.91
C TRP A 133 -14.57 -19.32 7.69
N SER A 134 -13.65 -20.11 7.14
CA SER A 134 -12.32 -20.32 7.73
C SER A 134 -11.54 -19.01 7.83
N PHE A 135 -11.62 -18.16 6.79
CA PHE A 135 -11.01 -16.84 6.80
C PHE A 135 -11.64 -15.92 7.86
N VAL A 136 -12.97 -15.81 7.92
CA VAL A 136 -13.67 -14.99 8.93
C VAL A 136 -13.33 -15.44 10.35
N ARG A 137 -13.28 -16.76 10.60
CA ARG A 137 -12.88 -17.33 11.89
C ARG A 137 -11.45 -16.99 12.28
N THR A 138 -10.54 -16.96 11.32
CA THR A 138 -9.13 -16.63 11.57
C THR A 138 -8.97 -15.22 12.11
N TYR A 139 -9.75 -14.27 11.61
CA TYR A 139 -9.68 -12.86 12.03
C TYR A 139 -10.64 -12.51 13.16
N SER A 140 -11.70 -13.29 13.39
CA SER A 140 -12.70 -13.09 14.46
C SER A 140 -13.12 -11.61 14.61
N PRO A 141 -13.76 -11.03 13.59
CA PRO A 141 -14.00 -9.59 13.55
C PRO A 141 -14.94 -9.14 14.67
N GLN A 142 -14.70 -7.93 15.21
CA GLN A 142 -15.61 -7.33 16.18
C GLN A 142 -16.94 -6.94 15.52
N TRP A 143 -16.86 -6.51 14.25
CA TRP A 143 -18.00 -6.10 13.44
C TRP A 143 -17.91 -6.70 12.03
N LEU A 144 -19.04 -7.17 11.51
CA LEU A 144 -19.15 -7.64 10.13
C LEU A 144 -20.33 -6.93 9.44
N LEU A 145 -20.02 -6.23 8.34
CA LEU A 145 -21.01 -5.56 7.49
C LEU A 145 -21.07 -6.30 6.16
N ASP A 146 -22.20 -6.96 5.89
CA ASP A 146 -22.42 -7.73 4.67
C ASP A 146 -23.34 -6.96 3.70
N MET A 147 -22.88 -6.69 2.49
CA MET A 147 -23.57 -5.79 1.54
C MET A 147 -24.38 -6.57 0.49
N HIS A 148 -25.70 -6.39 0.50
CA HIS A 148 -26.68 -7.10 -0.35
C HIS A 148 -27.65 -6.14 -1.06
N GLU A 149 -28.47 -6.67 -1.96
CA GLU A 149 -29.59 -5.95 -2.59
C GLU A 149 -30.92 -6.72 -2.51
N GLY A 150 -31.99 -6.04 -2.11
CA GLY A 150 -33.36 -6.55 -2.21
C GLY A 150 -34.03 -6.17 -3.54
N PHE A 151 -35.04 -6.94 -3.95
CA PHE A 151 -35.72 -6.72 -5.24
C PHE A 151 -36.71 -5.55 -5.26
N ALA A 152 -37.16 -5.08 -4.10
CA ALA A 152 -38.06 -3.93 -3.92
C ALA A 152 -37.74 -3.17 -2.64
N VAL A 153 -38.33 -1.99 -2.44
CA VAL A 153 -38.21 -1.24 -1.17
C VAL A 153 -39.08 -1.93 -0.12
N TYR A 154 -38.51 -2.31 1.03
CA TYR A 154 -39.22 -3.02 2.10
C TYR A 154 -40.46 -2.28 2.59
N ALA A 155 -40.36 -0.95 2.76
CA ALA A 155 -41.47 -0.13 3.25
C ALA A 155 -42.72 -0.20 2.36
N ASP A 156 -42.54 -0.48 1.06
CA ASP A 156 -43.62 -0.62 0.08
C ASP A 156 -43.99 -2.09 -0.18
N ASN A 157 -43.01 -3.00 -0.10
CA ASN A 157 -43.20 -4.43 -0.30
C ASN A 157 -42.45 -5.25 0.77
N PRO A 158 -43.17 -5.74 1.81
CA PRO A 158 -42.60 -6.53 2.89
C PRO A 158 -42.03 -7.90 2.50
N ASP A 159 -42.28 -8.39 1.27
CA ASP A 159 -41.67 -9.62 0.75
C ASP A 159 -40.22 -9.42 0.31
N SER A 160 -39.78 -8.16 0.16
CA SER A 160 -38.38 -7.78 -0.08
C SER A 160 -37.69 -7.45 1.24
N VAL A 161 -36.38 -7.25 1.21
CA VAL A 161 -35.60 -6.64 2.30
C VAL A 161 -34.87 -5.36 1.85
N GLY A 162 -35.07 -4.94 0.60
CA GLY A 162 -34.33 -3.82 0.01
C GLY A 162 -34.60 -2.50 0.71
N SER A 163 -33.60 -1.60 0.69
CA SER A 163 -33.59 -0.37 1.48
C SER A 163 -33.76 -0.65 2.97
N SER A 164 -32.90 -1.49 3.54
CA SER A 164 -32.92 -1.75 4.98
C SER A 164 -31.52 -2.04 5.55
N ILE A 165 -31.44 -2.07 6.89
CA ILE A 165 -30.29 -2.64 7.59
C ILE A 165 -30.82 -3.72 8.54
N ILE A 166 -30.38 -4.96 8.35
CA ILE A 166 -30.80 -6.14 9.12
C ILE A 166 -29.73 -6.47 10.16
N HIS A 167 -30.09 -6.59 11.43
CA HIS A 167 -29.15 -6.85 12.51
C HIS A 167 -29.82 -7.52 13.72
N MET A 168 -29.03 -8.06 14.65
CA MET A 168 -29.57 -8.55 15.91
C MET A 168 -29.94 -7.37 16.83
N ASN A 169 -30.99 -7.54 17.64
CA ASN A 169 -31.40 -6.54 18.64
C ASN A 169 -30.40 -6.50 19.81
N GLU A 170 -29.39 -5.65 19.70
CA GLU A 170 -28.36 -5.40 20.72
C GLU A 170 -28.09 -3.90 20.82
N SER A 171 -28.07 -3.36 22.04
CA SER A 171 -28.09 -1.91 22.27
C SER A 171 -26.99 -1.12 21.52
N VAL A 172 -25.77 -1.66 21.44
CA VAL A 172 -24.65 -1.01 20.73
C VAL A 172 -24.88 -1.03 19.22
N THR A 173 -25.33 -2.17 18.69
CA THR A 173 -25.67 -2.35 17.28
C THR A 173 -26.84 -1.45 16.88
N ASN A 174 -27.92 -1.38 17.68
CA ASN A 174 -29.09 -0.53 17.40
C ASN A 174 -28.71 0.96 17.30
N ALA A 175 -27.86 1.43 18.21
CA ALA A 175 -27.38 2.81 18.18
C ALA A 175 -26.54 3.10 16.93
N GLN A 176 -25.76 2.13 16.49
CA GLN A 176 -24.95 2.23 15.28
C GLN A 176 -25.81 2.25 14.02
N VAL A 177 -26.79 1.36 13.93
CA VAL A 177 -27.73 1.26 12.80
C VAL A 177 -28.56 2.52 12.67
N THR A 178 -29.03 3.08 13.79
CA THR A 178 -29.75 4.36 13.81
C THR A 178 -28.95 5.48 13.12
N ARG A 179 -27.65 5.58 13.39
CA ARG A 179 -26.78 6.60 12.77
C ARG A 179 -26.53 6.32 11.29
N MET A 180 -26.28 5.06 10.93
CA MET A 180 -26.13 4.65 9.52
C MET A 180 -27.38 4.97 8.70
N LEU A 181 -28.57 4.62 9.22
CA LEU A 181 -29.86 4.93 8.61
C LEU A 181 -30.05 6.44 8.45
N SER A 182 -29.72 7.23 9.48
CA SER A 182 -29.79 8.69 9.39
C SER A 182 -28.89 9.24 8.29
N ALA A 183 -27.67 8.72 8.14
CA ALA A 183 -26.72 9.18 7.14
C ALA A 183 -27.18 8.84 5.71
N VAL A 184 -27.59 7.60 5.45
CA VAL A 184 -28.05 7.20 4.11
C VAL A 184 -29.37 7.89 3.74
N ASN A 185 -30.31 8.00 4.68
CA ASN A 185 -31.60 8.65 4.44
C ASN A 185 -31.49 10.17 4.24
N ALA A 186 -30.44 10.81 4.72
CA ALA A 186 -30.16 12.22 4.41
C ALA A 186 -29.82 12.44 2.94
N THR A 187 -29.36 11.41 2.22
CA THR A 187 -29.07 11.49 0.77
C THR A 187 -30.28 11.19 -0.12
N ILE A 188 -31.40 10.75 0.47
CA ILE A 188 -32.59 10.29 -0.25
C ILE A 188 -33.69 11.35 -0.13
N THR A 189 -34.00 12.01 -1.24
CA THR A 189 -35.05 13.04 -1.31
C THR A 189 -36.46 12.46 -1.38
N ASP A 190 -36.62 11.28 -1.99
CA ASP A 190 -37.89 10.59 -2.09
C ASP A 190 -38.20 9.80 -0.80
N PRO A 191 -39.22 10.20 0.00
CA PRO A 191 -39.49 9.56 1.28
C PRO A 191 -39.88 8.08 1.16
N THR A 192 -40.41 7.62 0.03
CA THR A 192 -40.81 6.21 -0.15
C THR A 192 -39.60 5.29 -0.31
N LYS A 193 -38.46 5.81 -0.75
CA LYS A 193 -37.22 5.05 -0.99
C LYS A 193 -36.31 4.93 0.23
N LYS A 194 -36.71 5.47 1.38
CA LYS A 194 -35.87 5.55 2.58
C LYS A 194 -35.59 4.17 3.18
N PHE A 195 -34.40 4.05 3.72
CA PHE A 195 -33.93 2.88 4.43
C PHE A 195 -34.63 2.75 5.79
N THR A 196 -34.87 1.50 6.18
CA THR A 196 -35.56 1.13 7.41
C THR A 196 -34.75 0.13 8.24
N ASP A 197 -34.97 0.13 9.54
CA ASP A 197 -34.36 -0.81 10.49
C ASP A 197 -35.10 -2.17 10.45
N LEU A 198 -34.37 -3.27 10.28
CA LEU A 198 -34.88 -4.64 10.38
C LEU A 198 -34.14 -5.44 11.47
N GLY A 199 -34.26 -4.98 12.72
CA GLY A 199 -33.56 -5.55 13.88
C GLY A 199 -34.22 -6.72 14.65
N SER A 200 -35.45 -7.14 14.31
CA SER A 200 -36.27 -7.96 15.23
C SER A 200 -35.94 -9.46 15.25
N SER A 201 -35.49 -10.04 14.15
CA SER A 201 -35.06 -11.45 14.05
C SER A 201 -33.59 -11.63 13.64
N GLY A 202 -32.94 -10.53 13.22
CA GLY A 202 -31.59 -10.49 12.68
C GLY A 202 -31.41 -11.16 11.32
N PRO A 203 -30.16 -11.18 10.82
CA PRO A 203 -29.81 -11.85 9.57
C PRO A 203 -30.29 -13.31 9.57
N VAL A 204 -30.68 -13.80 8.39
CA VAL A 204 -31.23 -15.16 8.22
C VAL A 204 -30.26 -16.21 8.78
N ASP A 205 -30.78 -17.22 9.46
CA ASP A 205 -29.95 -18.34 9.94
C ASP A 205 -29.25 -19.00 8.74
N THR A 206 -28.01 -19.45 8.93
CA THR A 206 -27.07 -19.92 7.88
C THR A 206 -26.50 -18.86 6.91
N SER A 207 -26.74 -17.56 7.16
CA SER A 207 -26.01 -16.47 6.49
C SER A 207 -24.63 -16.22 7.10
N LEU A 208 -23.73 -15.57 6.35
CA LEU A 208 -22.40 -15.20 6.85
C LEU A 208 -22.50 -14.31 8.10
N ALA A 209 -23.32 -13.26 8.02
CA ALA A 209 -23.52 -12.34 9.13
C ALA A 209 -24.13 -13.03 10.36
N ARG A 210 -25.09 -13.96 10.16
CA ARG A 210 -25.69 -14.70 11.28
C ARG A 210 -24.71 -15.70 11.91
N ALA A 211 -23.96 -16.43 11.10
CA ALA A 211 -22.94 -17.36 11.58
C ALA A 211 -21.88 -16.63 12.41
N ALA A 212 -21.41 -15.47 11.97
CA ALA A 212 -20.46 -14.65 12.72
C ALA A 212 -21.03 -14.22 14.10
N VAL A 213 -22.31 -13.84 14.16
CA VAL A 213 -22.95 -13.48 15.43
C VAL A 213 -23.05 -14.69 16.37
N GLU A 214 -23.61 -15.80 15.90
CA GLU A 214 -23.92 -16.96 16.75
C GLU A 214 -22.65 -17.70 17.20
N HIS A 215 -21.60 -17.73 16.37
CA HIS A 215 -20.41 -18.56 16.63
C HIS A 215 -19.17 -17.79 17.09
N LEU A 216 -19.06 -16.50 16.77
CA LEU A 216 -17.87 -15.68 17.10
C LEU A 216 -18.17 -14.54 18.07
N GLY A 217 -19.44 -14.27 18.38
CA GLY A 217 -19.82 -13.08 19.16
C GLY A 217 -19.60 -11.77 18.40
N THR A 218 -19.40 -11.84 17.07
CA THR A 218 -19.29 -10.68 16.18
C THR A 218 -20.60 -9.90 16.18
N ARG A 219 -20.54 -8.58 16.10
CA ARG A 219 -21.73 -7.76 15.78
C ARG A 219 -21.90 -7.70 14.26
N GLY A 220 -22.69 -8.64 13.74
CA GLY A 220 -22.97 -8.77 12.31
C GLY A 220 -24.25 -8.04 11.86
N MET A 221 -24.21 -7.42 10.69
CA MET A 221 -25.36 -6.80 10.05
C MET A 221 -25.33 -6.98 8.53
N ILE A 222 -26.51 -7.01 7.90
CA ILE A 222 -26.66 -6.95 6.44
C ILE A 222 -27.17 -5.55 6.07
N ILE A 223 -26.55 -4.93 5.07
CA ILE A 223 -26.99 -3.66 4.49
C ILE A 223 -27.61 -3.98 3.14
N GLU A 224 -28.90 -3.64 2.96
CA GLU A 224 -29.68 -3.96 1.79
C GLU A 224 -29.99 -2.69 0.98
N THR A 225 -29.39 -2.52 -0.20
CA THR A 225 -29.92 -1.55 -1.18
C THR A 225 -31.06 -2.18 -1.98
N THR A 226 -31.62 -1.50 -2.99
CA THR A 226 -32.79 -2.01 -3.73
C THR A 226 -32.61 -1.93 -5.23
N THR A 227 -32.85 -3.02 -5.95
CA THR A 227 -32.79 -3.04 -7.42
C THR A 227 -33.96 -2.27 -8.07
N ALA A 228 -34.98 -1.90 -7.29
CA ALA A 228 -36.02 -0.95 -7.71
C ALA A 228 -35.46 0.47 -7.99
N GLU A 229 -34.27 0.79 -7.47
CA GLU A 229 -33.48 1.92 -7.93
C GLU A 229 -32.62 1.46 -9.13
N PRO A 230 -32.95 1.82 -10.38
CA PRO A 230 -32.26 1.27 -11.55
C PRO A 230 -30.81 1.75 -11.69
N VAL A 231 -30.42 2.83 -11.00
CA VAL A 231 -29.08 3.41 -11.13
C VAL A 231 -28.09 2.77 -10.14
N LEU A 232 -27.24 1.87 -10.64
CA LEU A 232 -26.23 1.16 -9.85
C LEU A 232 -25.35 2.09 -8.98
N SER A 233 -24.91 3.24 -9.51
CA SER A 233 -24.06 4.16 -8.73
C SER A 233 -24.76 4.78 -7.53
N VAL A 234 -26.09 4.94 -7.58
CA VAL A 234 -26.88 5.40 -6.44
C VAL A 234 -26.84 4.33 -5.35
N ARG A 235 -27.05 3.07 -5.71
CA ARG A 235 -27.02 1.93 -4.78
C ARG A 235 -25.64 1.73 -4.16
N VAL A 236 -24.58 1.79 -4.96
CA VAL A 236 -23.18 1.78 -4.49
C VAL A 236 -22.93 2.92 -3.50
N ASN A 237 -23.39 4.14 -3.80
CA ASN A 237 -23.21 5.29 -2.90
C ASN A 237 -23.98 5.13 -1.58
N GLN A 238 -25.15 4.48 -1.59
CA GLN A 238 -25.92 4.18 -0.38
C GLN A 238 -25.15 3.23 0.55
N HIS A 239 -24.57 2.13 0.01
CA HIS A 239 -23.69 1.25 0.78
C HIS A 239 -22.48 1.98 1.36
N ARG A 240 -21.78 2.79 0.55
CA ARG A 240 -20.63 3.60 1.00
C ARG A 240 -21.03 4.58 2.10
N THR A 241 -22.17 5.25 1.96
CA THR A 241 -22.63 6.23 2.95
C THR A 241 -22.88 5.56 4.31
N ALA A 242 -23.52 4.39 4.31
CA ALA A 242 -23.74 3.60 5.53
C ALA A 242 -22.41 3.14 6.16
N ALA A 243 -21.51 2.54 5.37
CA ALA A 243 -20.20 2.09 5.85
C ALA A 243 -19.32 3.23 6.35
N ASN A 244 -19.35 4.39 5.69
CA ASN A 244 -18.61 5.57 6.13
C ASN A 244 -19.08 6.03 7.50
N GLN A 245 -20.40 6.21 7.69
CA GLN A 245 -20.94 6.60 8.97
C GLN A 245 -20.55 5.61 10.07
N PHE A 246 -20.61 4.31 9.75
CA PHE A 246 -20.17 3.26 10.65
C PHE A 246 -18.70 3.42 11.07
N LEU A 247 -17.78 3.52 10.10
CA LEU A 247 -16.34 3.61 10.36
C LEU A 247 -15.96 4.92 11.09
N MET A 248 -16.67 6.02 10.84
CA MET A 248 -16.52 7.27 11.60
C MET A 248 -16.87 7.08 13.07
N ASP A 249 -17.98 6.42 13.37
CA ASP A 249 -18.42 6.17 14.74
C ASP A 249 -17.45 5.27 15.50
N GLN A 250 -16.77 4.37 14.78
CA GLN A 250 -15.66 3.56 15.33
C GLN A 250 -14.36 4.36 15.52
N GLY A 251 -14.30 5.60 15.03
CA GLY A 251 -13.10 6.44 15.01
C GLY A 251 -12.01 5.90 14.10
N MET A 252 -12.36 5.04 13.14
CA MET A 252 -11.41 4.44 12.20
C MET A 252 -11.04 5.39 11.07
N ILE A 253 -11.91 6.34 10.72
CA ILE A 253 -11.66 7.35 9.68
C ILE A 253 -11.85 8.77 10.22
N ALA A 254 -11.04 9.71 9.74
CA ALA A 254 -10.90 11.06 10.30
C ALA A 254 -11.99 12.07 9.89
N GLY A 255 -12.93 11.66 9.04
CA GLY A 255 -13.99 12.53 8.52
C GLY A 255 -15.06 11.76 7.76
N ALA A 256 -16.11 12.47 7.35
CA ALA A 256 -17.16 11.92 6.50
C ALA A 256 -16.69 11.74 5.05
N PHE A 257 -17.19 10.71 4.39
CA PHE A 257 -17.08 10.52 2.96
C PHE A 257 -17.62 11.77 2.28
N GLY A 258 -16.73 12.44 1.54
CA GLY A 258 -16.99 13.75 0.97
C GLY A 258 -17.41 14.76 2.02
N GLY A 259 -16.65 14.98 3.10
CA GLY A 259 -16.62 16.22 3.87
C GLY A 259 -15.22 16.85 3.76
N SER A 260 -15.04 18.08 4.24
CA SER A 260 -13.86 18.95 3.99
C SER A 260 -12.48 18.42 4.42
N ARG A 261 -12.34 17.15 4.81
CA ARG A 261 -11.08 16.53 5.25
C ARG A 261 -10.83 15.08 4.82
N ASN A 262 -11.69 14.44 4.04
CA ASN A 262 -11.34 13.12 3.51
C ASN A 262 -10.84 13.28 2.08
N GLY A 263 -9.52 13.13 1.91
CA GLY A 263 -8.87 12.95 0.62
C GLY A 263 -9.46 11.73 -0.08
N ILE A 264 -10.52 11.95 -0.85
CA ILE A 264 -11.05 10.97 -1.79
C ILE A 264 -9.97 10.83 -2.85
N VAL A 265 -9.05 9.90 -2.62
CA VAL A 265 -8.35 9.24 -3.71
C VAL A 265 -9.28 8.11 -4.14
N ASP A 266 -10.14 8.34 -5.14
CA ASP A 266 -10.70 7.18 -5.84
C ASP A 266 -9.55 6.68 -6.74
N ASP A 267 -8.82 5.70 -6.23
CA ASP A 267 -7.84 4.93 -6.98
C ASP A 267 -8.56 3.83 -7.77
N PHE A 268 -8.49 3.90 -9.09
CA PHE A 268 -8.95 2.88 -10.02
C PHE A 268 -7.73 2.07 -10.47
N THR A 269 -7.58 0.86 -9.93
CA THR A 269 -6.56 -0.13 -10.35
C THR A 269 -7.18 -1.21 -11.23
N PHE A 270 -6.39 -2.13 -11.79
CA PHE A 270 -6.86 -3.19 -12.68
C PHE A 270 -6.41 -4.58 -12.19
N ASP A 271 -6.72 -4.87 -10.92
CA ASP A 271 -6.31 -6.07 -10.18
C ASP A 271 -7.18 -7.31 -10.48
N GLU A 272 -8.09 -7.24 -11.47
CA GLU A 272 -8.97 -8.33 -11.89
C GLU A 272 -8.22 -9.42 -12.69
N PRO A 273 -8.77 -10.65 -12.81
CA PRO A 273 -8.17 -11.72 -13.62
C PRO A 273 -7.85 -11.29 -15.05
N GLU A 274 -6.80 -11.85 -15.66
CA GLU A 274 -6.41 -11.53 -17.04
C GLU A 274 -7.59 -11.63 -18.03
N ASN A 275 -7.59 -10.72 -19.00
CA ASN A 275 -8.62 -10.56 -20.02
C ASN A 275 -9.99 -10.13 -19.52
N THR A 276 -10.13 -9.76 -18.25
CA THR A 276 -11.34 -9.10 -17.75
C THR A 276 -11.56 -7.83 -18.54
N ARG A 277 -12.68 -7.72 -19.23
CA ARG A 277 -13.00 -6.50 -19.98
C ARG A 277 -13.31 -5.38 -19.00
N LEU A 278 -13.04 -4.13 -19.37
CA LEU A 278 -13.37 -3.02 -18.46
C LEU A 278 -14.88 -2.93 -18.17
N THR A 279 -15.73 -3.36 -19.09
CA THR A 279 -17.18 -3.53 -18.89
C THR A 279 -17.55 -4.52 -17.78
N GLN A 280 -16.61 -5.40 -17.40
CA GLN A 280 -16.76 -6.49 -16.44
C GLN A 280 -15.85 -6.31 -15.21
N ALA A 281 -14.95 -5.32 -15.23
CA ALA A 281 -14.06 -4.99 -14.13
C ALA A 281 -14.84 -4.37 -12.97
N GLY A 282 -14.47 -4.70 -11.73
CA GLY A 282 -15.17 -4.25 -10.51
C GLY A 282 -15.07 -2.74 -10.27
N ASN A 283 -14.19 -2.05 -11.00
CA ASN A 283 -13.99 -0.61 -10.97
C ASN A 283 -14.82 0.16 -12.03
N SER A 284 -15.72 -0.51 -12.75
CA SER A 284 -16.58 0.10 -13.77
C SER A 284 -17.73 0.93 -13.18
N TYR A 285 -17.41 2.14 -12.74
CA TYR A 285 -18.43 3.10 -12.32
C TYR A 285 -19.24 3.65 -13.52
N PRO A 286 -20.56 3.86 -13.34
CA PRO A 286 -21.64 2.97 -13.75
C PRO A 286 -21.98 3.02 -15.26
N ASN A 287 -21.06 3.44 -16.13
CA ASN A 287 -21.22 3.38 -17.58
C ASN A 287 -20.00 2.70 -18.21
N GLY A 288 -19.60 1.54 -17.68
CA GLY A 288 -18.54 0.70 -18.27
C GLY A 288 -18.77 0.40 -19.76
N ALA A 289 -20.02 0.53 -20.24
CA ALA A 289 -20.46 0.36 -21.62
C ALA A 289 -19.67 1.17 -22.68
N VAL A 290 -18.90 2.20 -22.32
CA VAL A 290 -18.30 3.10 -23.32
C VAL A 290 -16.83 2.76 -23.69
N TRP A 291 -16.16 1.92 -22.90
CA TRP A 291 -14.75 1.59 -23.11
C TRP A 291 -14.53 0.43 -24.09
N ASP A 292 -15.51 -0.47 -24.21
CA ASP A 292 -15.60 -1.44 -25.32
C ASP A 292 -16.44 -0.87 -26.47
N THR A 293 -16.19 0.38 -26.85
CA THR A 293 -16.75 0.91 -28.10
C THR A 293 -15.83 0.55 -29.25
N SER A 294 -16.36 -0.26 -30.16
CA SER A 294 -15.79 -0.47 -31.50
C SER A 294 -15.25 0.87 -32.05
N PRO A 295 -13.97 0.98 -32.41
CA PRO A 295 -13.06 -0.11 -32.80
C PRO A 295 -12.02 -0.55 -31.74
N PHE A 296 -12.12 -0.10 -30.47
CA PHE A 296 -11.15 -0.43 -29.42
C PHE A 296 -11.63 -1.56 -28.51
N THR A 297 -10.68 -2.33 -28.00
CA THR A 297 -10.87 -3.32 -26.94
C THR A 297 -10.13 -2.87 -25.70
N THR A 298 -10.78 -3.07 -24.55
CA THR A 298 -10.21 -2.76 -23.24
C THR A 298 -10.26 -4.00 -22.36
N ARG A 299 -9.08 -4.46 -21.92
CA ARG A 299 -8.98 -5.67 -21.10
C ARG A 299 -7.84 -5.56 -20.09
N THR A 300 -8.00 -6.21 -18.94
CA THR A 300 -6.89 -6.39 -18.01
C THR A 300 -5.85 -7.31 -18.62
N LEU A 301 -4.58 -6.96 -18.47
CA LEU A 301 -3.43 -7.76 -18.85
C LEU A 301 -2.27 -7.38 -17.92
N ASP A 302 -1.68 -8.35 -17.25
CA ASP A 302 -0.55 -8.14 -16.34
C ASP A 302 -0.81 -7.06 -15.26
N GLY A 303 -2.06 -6.95 -14.77
CA GLY A 303 -2.45 -5.95 -13.77
C GLY A 303 -2.70 -4.54 -14.32
N SER A 304 -2.62 -4.35 -15.64
CA SER A 304 -2.91 -3.07 -16.32
C SER A 304 -4.15 -3.19 -17.22
N LEU A 305 -4.83 -2.07 -17.44
CA LEU A 305 -5.84 -1.94 -18.49
C LEU A 305 -5.16 -1.70 -19.83
N ARG A 306 -5.15 -2.74 -20.67
CA ARG A 306 -4.67 -2.65 -22.03
C ARG A 306 -5.74 -2.11 -22.97
N ILE A 307 -5.39 -1.03 -23.66
CA ILE A 307 -6.19 -0.41 -24.72
C ILE A 307 -5.56 -0.74 -26.06
N GLN A 308 -6.31 -1.44 -26.91
CA GLN A 308 -5.85 -1.85 -28.24
C GLN A 308 -6.95 -1.73 -29.28
N ARG A 309 -6.58 -1.35 -30.50
CA ARG A 309 -7.51 -1.28 -31.63
C ARG A 309 -7.58 -2.61 -32.38
N THR A 310 -8.79 -3.08 -32.68
CA THR A 310 -9.00 -4.40 -33.29
C THR A 310 -9.59 -4.37 -34.71
N GLN A 311 -9.92 -3.19 -35.24
CA GLN A 311 -10.51 -3.04 -36.59
C GLN A 311 -9.74 -2.07 -37.50
N THR A 312 -9.70 -2.37 -38.80
CA THR A 312 -9.15 -1.53 -39.90
C THR A 312 -10.12 -0.39 -40.30
N GLY A 313 -9.64 0.78 -40.73
CA GLY A 313 -10.49 1.87 -41.27
C GLY A 313 -10.11 3.31 -40.87
N THR A 314 -10.75 4.33 -41.47
CA THR A 314 -10.50 5.77 -41.22
C THR A 314 -11.39 6.36 -40.14
N SER A 315 -10.80 6.58 -38.96
CA SER A 315 -11.19 7.45 -37.81
C SER A 315 -12.65 7.46 -37.31
N THR A 316 -12.84 6.99 -36.07
CA THR A 316 -13.87 7.45 -35.12
C THR A 316 -13.19 7.84 -33.81
N THR A 317 -13.76 8.81 -33.07
CA THR A 317 -13.31 9.15 -31.71
C THR A 317 -14.13 8.33 -30.72
N SER A 318 -13.47 7.52 -29.88
CA SER A 318 -14.11 6.85 -28.76
C SER A 318 -13.91 7.70 -27.50
N THR A 319 -14.99 7.99 -26.79
CA THR A 319 -14.99 8.84 -25.59
C THR A 319 -15.63 8.09 -24.46
N GLY A 320 -14.86 7.68 -23.44
CA GLY A 320 -15.39 7.06 -22.24
C GLY A 320 -15.44 8.02 -21.07
N ALA A 321 -16.51 7.95 -20.27
CA ALA A 321 -16.52 8.56 -18.94
C ALA A 321 -15.81 7.61 -17.96
N LEU A 322 -14.97 8.17 -17.08
CA LEU A 322 -14.32 7.46 -15.98
C LEU A 322 -15.01 7.90 -14.69
N GLY A 323 -15.65 6.97 -14.00
CA GLY A 323 -16.40 7.33 -12.80
C GLY A 323 -17.76 8.00 -13.10
N SER A 324 -18.84 7.54 -12.47
CA SER A 324 -19.95 8.44 -12.15
C SER A 324 -20.20 8.37 -10.67
N GLY A 325 -19.67 9.35 -9.95
CA GLY A 325 -19.81 9.38 -8.51
C GLY A 325 -18.92 10.42 -7.86
N ALA A 326 -19.42 11.65 -7.80
CA ALA A 326 -19.30 12.51 -6.63
C ALA A 326 -17.90 13.00 -6.18
N VAL A 327 -17.01 13.38 -7.10
CA VAL A 327 -16.08 14.47 -6.81
C VAL A 327 -16.23 15.59 -7.82
N ARG A 328 -16.47 16.80 -7.32
CA ARG A 328 -16.69 17.97 -8.15
C ARG A 328 -15.64 19.03 -7.80
N VAL A 329 -14.94 19.52 -8.81
CA VAL A 329 -14.05 20.66 -8.63
C VAL A 329 -14.88 21.92 -8.84
N ARG A 330 -15.50 22.39 -7.76
CA ARG A 330 -16.42 23.54 -7.74
C ARG A 330 -15.88 24.70 -6.94
N ARG A 331 -16.41 25.89 -7.19
CA ARG A 331 -16.11 27.04 -6.37
C ARG A 331 -16.78 26.93 -5.00
N ALA A 332 -16.04 27.29 -3.94
CA ALA A 332 -16.61 27.45 -2.60
C ALA A 332 -17.75 28.50 -2.59
N GLY A 333 -18.92 28.10 -2.09
CA GLY A 333 -20.06 28.99 -1.83
C GLY A 333 -21.12 29.10 -2.94
N GLU A 334 -21.05 28.29 -4.00
CA GLU A 334 -22.17 28.16 -4.95
C GLU A 334 -23.37 27.43 -4.30
N ALA A 335 -24.60 27.76 -4.74
CA ALA A 335 -25.85 27.32 -4.10
C ALA A 335 -26.05 25.80 -4.00
N ASP A 336 -25.32 25.03 -4.82
CA ASP A 336 -25.34 23.56 -4.86
C ASP A 336 -24.00 22.93 -4.43
N ASN A 337 -23.20 23.65 -3.63
CA ASN A 337 -21.91 23.16 -3.15
C ASN A 337 -22.11 22.06 -2.10
N THR A 338 -22.11 20.79 -2.55
CA THR A 338 -22.28 19.62 -1.67
C THR A 338 -20.96 19.25 -1.02
N LEU A 339 -20.99 18.44 0.04
CA LEU A 339 -19.80 18.14 0.83
C LEU A 339 -18.66 17.43 0.03
N THR A 340 -18.98 16.88 -1.16
CA THR A 340 -18.10 16.23 -2.13
C THR A 340 -17.31 17.17 -3.08
N ASP A 341 -17.39 18.49 -2.84
CA ASP A 341 -16.80 19.50 -3.71
C ASP A 341 -15.41 19.94 -3.19
N LEU A 342 -14.35 19.75 -3.99
CA LEU A 342 -12.97 19.89 -3.53
C LEU A 342 -12.38 21.31 -3.65
N GLY A 343 -12.93 22.17 -4.50
CA GLY A 343 -12.31 23.46 -4.84
C GLY A 343 -11.08 23.34 -5.74
N GLU A 344 -10.18 22.42 -5.41
CA GLU A 344 -9.01 22.04 -6.17
C GLU A 344 -8.95 20.52 -6.26
N GLY A 345 -8.72 20.00 -7.46
CA GLY A 345 -8.65 18.55 -7.71
C GLY A 345 -7.47 18.19 -8.59
N PHE A 346 -6.97 16.98 -8.39
CA PHE A 346 -5.86 16.40 -9.14
C PHE A 346 -6.35 15.11 -9.80
N ALA A 347 -6.26 15.01 -11.12
CA ALA A 347 -6.51 13.77 -11.86
C ALA A 347 -5.17 13.17 -12.28
N THR A 348 -4.95 11.91 -11.95
CA THR A 348 -3.71 11.17 -12.16
C THR A 348 -3.95 9.98 -13.08
N MET A 349 -3.03 9.74 -14.01
CA MET A 349 -2.98 8.53 -14.83
C MET A 349 -1.57 7.96 -14.79
N VAL A 350 -1.44 6.73 -14.32
CA VAL A 350 -0.21 5.93 -14.38
C VAL A 350 -0.31 5.01 -15.59
N VAL A 351 0.70 5.09 -16.45
CA VAL A 351 0.78 4.33 -17.68
C VAL A 351 2.00 3.43 -17.58
N ASP A 352 1.81 2.12 -17.69
CA ASP A 352 2.90 1.14 -17.57
C ASP A 352 3.76 1.12 -18.84
N GLY A 353 3.13 1.32 -19.99
CA GLY A 353 3.81 1.47 -21.26
C GLY A 353 2.88 1.76 -22.42
N TRP A 354 3.46 2.10 -23.56
CA TRP A 354 2.72 2.27 -24.81
C TRP A 354 3.56 1.99 -26.05
N ASP A 355 2.87 1.58 -27.11
CA ASP A 355 3.41 1.53 -28.46
C ASP A 355 2.48 2.27 -29.42
N PHE A 356 2.83 3.52 -29.69
CA PHE A 356 2.23 4.40 -30.69
C PHE A 356 2.88 4.26 -32.06
N ARG A 357 3.71 3.25 -32.36
CA ARG A 357 4.32 3.09 -33.71
C ARG A 357 3.32 2.58 -34.76
N SER A 358 2.08 3.06 -34.73
CA SER A 358 1.05 2.80 -35.73
C SER A 358 1.40 3.48 -37.07
N THR A 359 0.55 3.33 -38.08
CA THR A 359 0.77 3.92 -39.43
C THR A 359 0.41 5.41 -39.53
N GLN A 360 -0.16 6.06 -38.51
CA GLN A 360 -0.67 7.45 -38.60
C GLN A 360 -0.10 8.38 -37.52
N ILE A 361 0.35 9.56 -37.94
CA ILE A 361 0.74 10.67 -37.04
C ILE A 361 -0.51 11.48 -36.69
N GLY A 362 -0.58 12.01 -35.46
CA GLY A 362 -1.67 12.85 -34.97
C GLY A 362 -2.71 12.12 -34.13
N GLU A 363 -2.53 10.82 -33.90
CA GLU A 363 -3.34 10.04 -32.95
C GLU A 363 -3.19 10.58 -31.52
N THR A 364 -4.30 10.53 -30.77
CA THR A 364 -4.36 11.13 -29.43
C THR A 364 -5.01 10.20 -28.42
N ILE A 365 -4.47 10.26 -27.20
CA ILE A 365 -5.13 9.82 -25.99
C ILE A 365 -5.23 11.03 -25.08
N SER A 366 -6.42 11.37 -24.61
CA SER A 366 -6.61 12.44 -23.64
C SER A 366 -7.29 11.93 -22.39
N PHE A 367 -6.97 12.52 -21.23
CA PHE A 367 -7.68 12.27 -19.98
C PHE A 367 -7.83 13.57 -19.20
N GLY A 368 -8.90 13.70 -18.41
CA GLY A 368 -9.07 14.86 -17.56
C GLY A 368 -10.49 15.06 -17.05
N PHE A 369 -10.81 16.31 -16.73
CA PHE A 369 -12.06 16.71 -16.10
C PHE A 369 -13.11 17.11 -17.13
N ARG A 370 -14.34 16.66 -16.88
CA ARG A 370 -15.54 16.93 -17.68
C ARG A 370 -16.69 17.37 -16.78
N ASN A 371 -17.53 18.23 -17.33
CA ASN A 371 -18.77 18.69 -16.73
C ASN A 371 -19.95 17.90 -17.33
N SER A 372 -20.77 17.29 -16.48
CA SER A 372 -22.06 16.69 -16.86
C SER A 372 -23.16 17.29 -15.99
N VAL A 373 -24.11 17.99 -16.60
CA VAL A 373 -25.29 18.56 -15.92
C VAL A 373 -26.49 18.31 -16.82
N SER A 374 -27.54 17.69 -16.28
CA SER A 374 -28.88 17.46 -16.88
C SER A 374 -28.95 17.62 -18.41
N GLY A 375 -28.43 16.62 -19.14
CA GLY A 375 -28.52 16.54 -20.61
C GLY A 375 -27.42 17.26 -21.41
N THR A 376 -26.50 17.97 -20.76
CA THR A 376 -25.34 18.62 -21.42
C THR A 376 -24.02 18.07 -20.88
N VAL A 377 -23.11 17.69 -21.80
CA VAL A 377 -21.78 17.15 -21.48
C VAL A 377 -20.71 18.05 -22.12
N GLU A 378 -19.85 18.65 -21.31
CA GLU A 378 -18.79 19.56 -21.78
C GLU A 378 -17.45 19.26 -21.11
N ASP A 379 -16.35 19.19 -21.86
CA ASP A 379 -15.02 19.04 -21.26
C ASP A 379 -14.60 20.31 -20.51
N THR A 380 -13.79 20.16 -19.45
CA THR A 380 -13.30 21.26 -18.60
C THR A 380 -11.81 21.49 -18.81
N ALA A 381 -10.98 20.46 -18.56
CA ALA A 381 -9.53 20.51 -18.77
C ALA A 381 -8.99 19.09 -19.00
N HIS A 382 -8.08 18.91 -19.95
CA HIS A 382 -7.52 17.61 -20.32
C HIS A 382 -6.00 17.68 -20.45
N ILE A 383 -5.33 16.59 -20.11
CA ILE A 383 -4.03 16.22 -20.65
C ILE A 383 -4.26 15.48 -21.97
N VAL A 384 -3.48 15.78 -23.00
CA VAL A 384 -3.53 15.10 -24.30
C VAL A 384 -2.13 14.60 -24.64
N LEU A 385 -1.98 13.29 -24.74
CA LEU A 385 -0.83 12.64 -25.35
C LEU A 385 -1.08 12.57 -26.84
N GLN A 386 -0.26 13.26 -27.63
CA GLN A 386 -0.38 13.30 -29.08
C GLN A 386 0.89 12.77 -29.73
N ARG A 387 0.76 11.82 -30.66
CA ARG A 387 1.88 11.47 -31.52
C ARG A 387 2.13 12.58 -32.53
N THR A 388 3.22 13.31 -32.38
CA THR A 388 3.57 14.47 -33.21
C THR A 388 4.60 14.16 -34.29
N GLY A 389 5.20 12.97 -34.26
CA GLY A 389 6.17 12.51 -35.27
C GLY A 389 6.29 10.99 -35.29
N LEU A 390 7.20 10.46 -36.13
CA LEU A 390 7.37 9.01 -36.30
C LEU A 390 7.72 8.28 -34.99
N ASP A 391 8.62 8.86 -34.20
CA ASP A 391 9.05 8.38 -32.87
C ASP A 391 8.89 9.48 -31.80
N GLN A 392 7.84 10.30 -31.91
CA GLN A 392 7.66 11.46 -31.02
C GLN A 392 6.23 11.55 -30.49
N VAL A 393 6.12 11.67 -29.17
CA VAL A 393 4.87 11.89 -28.45
C VAL A 393 5.01 13.15 -27.58
N SER A 394 4.11 14.10 -27.81
CA SER A 394 4.01 15.34 -27.07
C SER A 394 2.92 15.29 -26.01
N ILE A 395 3.14 15.99 -24.91
CA ILE A 395 2.13 16.25 -23.89
C ILE A 395 1.55 17.64 -24.16
N LEU A 396 0.22 17.71 -24.24
CA LEU A 396 -0.51 18.96 -24.31
C LEU A 396 -1.44 19.09 -23.10
N GLY A 397 -1.74 20.32 -22.72
CA GLY A 397 -2.83 20.67 -21.84
C GLY A 397 -3.89 21.44 -22.61
N GLN A 398 -5.15 21.06 -22.49
CA GLN A 398 -6.28 21.74 -23.13
C GLN A 398 -7.29 22.19 -22.10
N GLY A 399 -7.47 23.50 -21.98
CA GLY A 399 -8.51 24.13 -21.17
C GLY A 399 -9.70 24.51 -22.04
N PHE A 400 -10.90 24.09 -21.66
CA PHE A 400 -12.09 24.31 -22.49
C PHE A 400 -12.93 25.47 -21.95
N GLY A 401 -13.08 26.52 -22.76
CA GLY A 401 -13.82 27.75 -22.40
C GLY A 401 -13.31 29.00 -23.09
N THR A 402 -14.02 30.11 -22.95
CA THR A 402 -13.55 31.42 -23.42
C THR A 402 -12.32 31.84 -22.61
N GLY A 403 -11.18 32.06 -23.29
CA GLY A 403 -9.92 32.42 -22.63
C GLY A 403 -9.09 31.24 -22.12
N GLY A 404 -9.41 30.00 -22.49
CA GLY A 404 -8.60 28.83 -22.17
C GLY A 404 -7.29 28.82 -22.96
N GLY A 405 -6.15 29.02 -22.29
CA GLY A 405 -4.83 28.82 -22.89
C GLY A 405 -4.49 27.33 -22.99
N ASN A 406 -3.91 26.89 -24.10
CA ASN A 406 -3.38 25.53 -24.27
C ASN A 406 -1.91 25.48 -23.79
N ILE A 407 -1.53 24.37 -23.18
CA ILE A 407 -0.14 24.06 -22.83
C ILE A 407 0.41 23.11 -23.91
N ALA A 408 1.65 23.30 -24.34
CA ALA A 408 2.32 22.38 -25.24
C ALA A 408 3.77 22.14 -24.80
N SER A 409 4.18 20.87 -24.71
CA SER A 409 5.58 20.46 -24.50
C SER A 409 6.33 20.27 -25.81
N VAL A 410 7.67 20.30 -25.77
CA VAL A 410 8.52 19.70 -26.82
C VAL A 410 8.56 18.19 -26.60
N ALA A 411 7.94 17.40 -27.49
CA ALA A 411 7.85 15.94 -27.52
C ALA A 411 8.78 15.17 -26.56
N PRO A 412 8.42 15.01 -25.26
CA PRO A 412 9.33 14.46 -24.26
C PRO A 412 9.46 12.94 -24.34
N PHE A 413 8.61 12.26 -25.12
CA PHE A 413 8.60 10.80 -25.19
C PHE A 413 8.72 10.26 -26.61
N ARG A 414 9.19 9.02 -26.67
CA ARG A 414 9.24 8.20 -27.88
C ARG A 414 7.87 7.58 -28.17
N ALA A 415 7.67 7.13 -29.41
CA ALA A 415 6.46 6.42 -29.79
C ALA A 415 6.37 5.04 -29.13
N LEU A 416 7.51 4.43 -28.79
CA LEU A 416 7.57 3.28 -27.89
C LEU A 416 8.09 3.73 -26.52
N GLN A 417 7.30 3.52 -25.47
CA GLN A 417 7.68 3.76 -24.08
C GLN A 417 7.44 2.50 -23.27
N ASN A 418 8.51 2.01 -22.64
CA ASN A 418 8.48 0.79 -21.82
C ASN A 418 8.82 1.08 -20.35
N VAL A 419 9.04 2.34 -19.99
CA VAL A 419 9.24 2.78 -18.61
C VAL A 419 7.95 3.45 -18.15
N PRO A 420 7.39 3.07 -16.98
CA PRO A 420 6.16 3.66 -16.50
C PRO A 420 6.23 5.17 -16.35
N VAL A 421 5.13 5.84 -16.69
CA VAL A 421 4.98 7.29 -16.61
C VAL A 421 3.69 7.65 -15.90
N GLN A 422 3.77 8.56 -14.94
CA GLN A 422 2.63 9.16 -14.26
C GLN A 422 2.39 10.55 -14.82
N PHE A 423 1.14 10.83 -15.12
CA PHE A 423 0.65 12.12 -15.59
C PHE A 423 -0.32 12.69 -14.57
N VAL A 424 -0.22 13.98 -14.29
CA VAL A 424 -1.07 14.66 -13.30
C VAL A 424 -1.64 15.94 -13.88
N LEU A 425 -2.97 16.05 -13.86
CA LEU A 425 -3.73 17.25 -14.19
C LEU A 425 -4.26 17.88 -12.91
N GLN A 426 -3.76 19.05 -12.54
CA GLN A 426 -4.35 19.88 -11.49
C GLN A 426 -5.44 20.76 -12.09
N LEU A 427 -6.58 20.87 -11.42
CA LEU A 427 -7.65 21.82 -11.73
C LEU A 427 -8.00 22.59 -10.45
N ASN A 428 -7.90 23.92 -10.49
CA ASN A 428 -8.22 24.79 -9.36
C ASN A 428 -9.35 25.75 -9.72
N LYS A 429 -10.40 25.77 -8.89
CA LYS A 429 -11.60 26.59 -9.01
C LYS A 429 -11.84 27.46 -7.77
N GLN A 430 -10.82 27.66 -6.93
CA GLN A 430 -10.89 28.55 -5.78
C GLN A 430 -10.33 29.94 -6.10
N VAL A 431 -9.25 29.98 -6.89
CA VAL A 431 -8.53 31.21 -7.24
C VAL A 431 -8.07 31.18 -8.70
N ASN A 432 -7.78 32.34 -9.26
CA ASN A 432 -7.09 32.45 -10.55
C ASN A 432 -5.61 32.09 -10.40
N LEU A 433 -4.92 31.81 -11.53
CA LEU A 433 -3.50 31.44 -11.55
C LEU A 433 -2.57 32.45 -10.86
N ASN A 434 -2.96 33.74 -10.84
CA ASN A 434 -2.25 34.82 -10.17
C ASN A 434 -2.61 34.98 -8.66
N GLY A 435 -3.40 34.06 -8.11
CA GLY A 435 -3.84 34.08 -6.70
C GLY A 435 -5.05 34.98 -6.40
N THR A 436 -5.59 35.70 -7.38
CA THR A 436 -6.78 36.53 -7.17
C THR A 436 -8.05 35.69 -7.01
N SER A 437 -8.99 36.15 -6.17
CA SER A 437 -10.28 35.48 -5.97
C SER A 437 -11.12 35.46 -7.24
N LEU A 438 -11.89 34.39 -7.42
CA LEU A 438 -12.85 34.30 -8.53
C LEU A 438 -14.02 35.27 -8.34
N VAL A 439 -14.47 35.90 -9.43
CA VAL A 439 -15.70 36.71 -9.47
C VAL A 439 -16.88 35.81 -9.81
N SER A 440 -17.95 35.85 -9.02
CA SER A 440 -19.12 34.97 -9.21
C SER A 440 -19.86 35.32 -10.48
N GLY A 441 -20.26 34.30 -11.24
CA GLY A 441 -20.99 34.47 -12.50
C GLY A 441 -20.13 34.94 -13.69
N ALA A 442 -18.81 35.05 -13.54
CA ALA A 442 -17.96 35.41 -14.67
C ALA A 442 -17.82 34.25 -15.67
N SER A 443 -17.62 34.57 -16.94
CA SER A 443 -17.53 33.57 -18.03
C SER A 443 -16.28 32.67 -17.93
N SER A 444 -15.22 33.15 -17.27
CA SER A 444 -13.96 32.43 -17.08
C SER A 444 -13.37 32.66 -15.68
N GLY A 445 -12.59 31.70 -15.19
CA GLY A 445 -11.93 31.75 -13.90
C GLY A 445 -11.33 30.42 -13.48
N GLY A 446 -10.34 30.45 -12.60
CA GLY A 446 -9.59 29.27 -12.21
C GLY A 446 -8.43 28.97 -13.16
N PHE A 447 -7.73 27.87 -12.91
CA PHE A 447 -6.60 27.44 -13.73
C PHE A 447 -6.42 25.92 -13.71
N TYR A 448 -5.57 25.42 -14.59
CA TYR A 448 -5.13 24.04 -14.58
C TYR A 448 -3.62 23.94 -14.82
N ARG A 449 -3.00 22.85 -14.39
CA ARG A 449 -1.57 22.57 -14.60
C ARG A 449 -1.36 21.12 -15.00
N VAL A 450 -0.31 20.88 -15.78
CA VAL A 450 0.04 19.54 -16.26
C VAL A 450 1.44 19.18 -15.77
N PHE A 451 1.56 18.01 -15.16
CA PHE A 451 2.81 17.44 -14.71
C PHE A 451 2.98 16.02 -15.26
N TYR A 452 4.22 15.58 -15.36
CA TYR A 452 4.53 14.16 -15.53
C TYR A 452 5.73 13.75 -14.71
N GLN A 453 5.87 12.46 -14.49
CA GLN A 453 7.03 11.83 -13.90
C GLN A 453 7.27 10.47 -14.56
N THR A 454 8.50 10.19 -14.96
CA THR A 454 8.92 8.82 -15.29
C THR A 454 9.34 8.09 -14.01
N LEU A 455 9.11 6.78 -13.94
CA LEU A 455 9.43 5.95 -12.77
C LEU A 455 10.78 6.31 -12.14
N GLY A 456 10.78 6.64 -10.85
CA GLY A 456 11.98 6.99 -10.09
C GLY A 456 12.60 8.37 -10.36
N GLN A 457 11.89 9.27 -11.06
CA GLN A 457 12.30 10.67 -11.26
C GLN A 457 11.43 11.65 -10.46
N ASP A 458 11.79 12.93 -10.39
CA ASP A 458 10.90 13.96 -9.85
C ASP A 458 9.82 14.38 -10.86
N PHE A 459 8.72 14.95 -10.37
CA PHE A 459 7.72 15.56 -11.23
C PHE A 459 8.26 16.75 -12.01
N THR A 460 8.02 16.75 -13.31
CA THR A 460 8.27 17.87 -14.21
C THR A 460 6.94 18.56 -14.52
N GLU A 461 6.83 19.85 -14.21
CA GLU A 461 5.70 20.66 -14.69
C GLU A 461 5.89 20.94 -16.19
N VAL A 462 4.91 20.53 -16.98
CA VAL A 462 4.84 20.85 -18.42
C VAL A 462 4.42 22.31 -18.62
N GLY A 463 3.46 22.76 -17.80
CA GLY A 463 3.04 24.15 -17.77
C GLY A 463 1.71 24.36 -17.05
N SER A 464 1.28 25.61 -17.08
CA SER A 464 0.06 26.12 -16.45
C SER A 464 -0.84 26.81 -17.49
N GLY A 465 -2.15 26.61 -17.41
CA GLY A 465 -3.15 27.22 -18.29
C GLY A 465 -4.23 27.95 -17.50
N ALA A 466 -4.51 29.19 -17.88
CA ALA A 466 -5.64 29.98 -17.39
C ALA A 466 -6.37 30.60 -18.60
N ALA A 467 -7.67 30.87 -18.54
CA ALA A 467 -8.66 30.52 -17.52
C ALA A 467 -9.62 29.43 -18.04
N VAL A 468 -10.15 28.58 -17.17
CA VAL A 468 -11.20 27.61 -17.55
C VAL A 468 -12.59 28.25 -17.45
N ARG A 469 -13.61 27.72 -18.14
CA ARG A 469 -14.99 28.24 -18.02
C ARG A 469 -15.51 28.00 -16.60
N GLN A 470 -16.01 29.04 -15.91
CA GLN A 470 -16.43 28.88 -14.51
C GLN A 470 -17.55 27.85 -14.35
N ALA A 471 -18.58 27.92 -15.21
CA ALA A 471 -19.74 27.03 -15.19
C ALA A 471 -19.44 25.54 -15.49
N ARG A 472 -18.20 25.20 -15.87
CA ARG A 472 -17.76 23.81 -16.10
C ARG A 472 -17.01 23.31 -14.88
N ASN A 473 -17.71 22.52 -14.07
CA ASN A 473 -17.33 22.19 -12.70
C ASN A 473 -16.48 20.92 -12.56
N GLY A 474 -16.00 20.34 -13.67
CA GLY A 474 -15.13 19.15 -13.65
C GLY A 474 -15.63 18.05 -12.72
N ASN A 475 -16.90 17.68 -12.82
CA ASN A 475 -17.57 16.73 -11.92
C ASN A 475 -17.49 15.26 -12.38
N HIS A 476 -16.77 14.99 -13.46
CA HIS A 476 -16.45 13.65 -13.96
C HIS A 476 -15.02 13.61 -14.46
N MET A 477 -14.38 12.45 -14.36
CA MET A 477 -13.22 12.14 -15.18
C MET A 477 -13.66 11.59 -16.53
N THR A 478 -12.87 11.82 -17.56
CA THR A 478 -13.10 11.24 -18.88
C THR A 478 -11.75 10.95 -19.52
N MET A 479 -11.73 9.95 -20.39
CA MET A 479 -10.62 9.76 -21.31
C MET A 479 -11.17 9.54 -22.72
N LYS A 480 -10.41 10.00 -23.71
CA LYS A 480 -10.77 9.94 -25.13
C LYS A 480 -9.61 9.39 -25.92
N ILE A 481 -9.95 8.60 -26.92
CA ILE A 481 -8.99 8.03 -27.85
C ILE A 481 -9.43 8.45 -29.26
N SER A 482 -8.49 8.96 -30.04
CA SER A 482 -8.74 9.35 -31.42
C SER A 482 -7.62 8.87 -32.34
N GLY A 483 -7.98 8.43 -33.53
CA GLY A 483 -7.04 7.93 -34.54
C GLY A 483 -6.80 6.42 -34.46
N SER A 484 -5.55 6.01 -34.69
CA SER A 484 -5.17 4.61 -34.92
C SER A 484 -4.33 4.00 -33.80
N VAL A 485 -4.47 4.55 -32.59
CA VAL A 485 -3.81 4.06 -31.38
C VAL A 485 -3.99 2.55 -31.24
N GLY A 486 -2.87 1.82 -31.14
CA GLY A 486 -2.88 0.38 -30.93
C GLY A 486 -3.20 -0.50 -32.15
N PHE A 487 -3.22 0.06 -33.36
CA PHE A 487 -3.34 -0.73 -34.60
C PHE A 487 -2.06 -1.53 -34.88
N ASN A 488 -2.20 -2.71 -35.51
CA ASN A 488 -1.10 -3.61 -35.90
C ASN A 488 -0.16 -4.02 -34.75
N GLY A 489 -0.72 -4.29 -33.57
CA GLY A 489 0.03 -4.77 -32.40
C GLY A 489 0.52 -3.69 -31.43
N GLY A 490 0.29 -2.41 -31.73
CA GLY A 490 0.51 -1.33 -30.77
C GLY A 490 -0.45 -1.42 -29.56
N TYR A 491 -0.21 -0.63 -28.53
CA TYR A 491 -1.03 -0.64 -27.31
C TYR A 491 -0.86 0.64 -26.47
N PHE A 492 -1.72 0.79 -25.46
CA PHE A 492 -1.56 1.75 -24.37
C PHE A 492 -2.06 1.10 -23.08
N ASP A 493 -1.18 0.93 -22.11
CA ASP A 493 -1.47 0.18 -20.88
C ASP A 493 -1.54 1.13 -19.69
N VAL A 494 -2.74 1.23 -19.12
CA VAL A 494 -3.00 2.06 -17.94
C VAL A 494 -2.91 1.18 -16.71
N ASP A 495 -1.95 1.45 -15.83
CA ASP A 495 -1.78 0.73 -14.55
C ASP A 495 -2.83 1.20 -13.52
N ARG A 496 -2.98 2.53 -13.40
CA ARG A 496 -3.87 3.12 -12.42
C ARG A 496 -4.37 4.48 -12.89
N LEU A 497 -5.62 4.78 -12.56
CA LEU A 497 -6.16 6.13 -12.61
C LEU A 497 -6.50 6.56 -11.20
N SER A 498 -6.36 7.83 -10.87
CA SER A 498 -6.88 8.33 -9.61
C SER A 498 -7.31 9.78 -9.69
N PHE A 499 -8.20 10.19 -8.81
CA PHE A 499 -8.40 11.61 -8.55
C PHE A 499 -8.23 11.90 -7.08
N GLY A 500 -7.77 13.09 -6.70
CA GLY A 500 -7.59 13.48 -5.30
C GLY A 500 -7.73 14.98 -5.07
N SER A 501 -7.74 15.38 -3.79
CA SER A 501 -7.64 16.79 -3.35
C SER A 501 -6.22 17.23 -3.04
N THR A 502 -5.25 16.33 -3.16
CA THR A 502 -3.83 16.56 -2.91
C THR A 502 -3.00 16.14 -4.11
N PHE A 503 -1.87 16.80 -4.31
CA PHE A 503 -0.90 16.40 -5.32
C PHE A 503 -0.39 14.96 -5.03
N PRO A 504 -0.33 14.07 -6.03
CA PRO A 504 0.01 12.66 -5.80
C PRO A 504 1.50 12.46 -5.50
N ALA A 505 1.81 11.36 -4.81
CA ALA A 505 3.18 10.89 -4.65
C ALA A 505 3.76 10.34 -5.98
N ALA A 506 5.08 10.31 -6.04
CA ALA A 506 5.90 9.77 -7.11
C ALA A 506 5.66 8.25 -7.36
N LEU A 507 5.86 7.79 -8.60
CA LEU A 507 5.73 6.36 -8.96
C LEU A 507 6.78 5.46 -8.30
N ALA A 508 6.30 4.32 -7.80
CA ALA A 508 7.03 3.06 -7.62
C ALA A 508 6.43 1.99 -8.55
N PRO A 509 7.18 0.97 -9.02
CA PRO A 509 6.63 0.01 -9.99
C PRO A 509 5.56 -0.89 -9.35
N ALA A 510 4.58 -1.37 -10.13
CA ALA A 510 3.51 -2.28 -9.63
C ALA A 510 3.93 -3.77 -9.70
N SER A 511 4.63 -4.17 -10.76
CA SER A 511 5.25 -5.50 -10.97
C SER A 511 6.59 -5.35 -11.73
N GLY A 512 7.34 -6.44 -11.98
CA GLY A 512 8.63 -6.38 -12.69
C GLY A 512 9.86 -6.22 -11.77
N ILE A 513 10.90 -5.45 -12.18
CA ILE A 513 12.12 -5.23 -11.38
C ILE A 513 12.41 -3.73 -11.23
N LEU A 514 12.44 -3.24 -9.99
CA LEU A 514 12.95 -1.91 -9.64
C LEU A 514 14.48 -1.94 -9.58
N ASN A 515 15.15 -1.25 -10.50
CA ASN A 515 16.61 -1.14 -10.49
C ASN A 515 17.07 0.06 -9.65
N LEU A 516 17.80 -0.20 -8.57
CA LEU A 516 18.42 0.80 -7.70
C LEU A 516 19.94 0.74 -7.87
N ALA A 517 20.48 1.64 -8.70
CA ALA A 517 21.92 1.71 -8.96
C ALA A 517 22.59 2.74 -8.05
N VAL A 518 23.60 2.31 -7.27
CA VAL A 518 24.45 3.20 -6.48
C VAL A 518 25.88 3.10 -7.02
N THR A 519 26.27 4.04 -7.89
CA THR A 519 27.57 4.00 -8.57
C THR A 519 28.74 4.19 -7.61
N SER A 520 28.58 4.99 -6.55
CA SER A 520 29.58 5.20 -5.50
C SER A 520 28.93 5.76 -4.23
N GLY A 521 29.65 5.75 -3.11
CA GLY A 521 29.17 6.31 -1.84
C GLY A 521 28.01 5.52 -1.23
N THR A 522 27.15 6.22 -0.50
CA THR A 522 26.04 5.66 0.26
C THR A 522 24.74 6.37 -0.09
N LEU A 523 23.67 5.61 -0.31
CA LEU A 523 22.34 6.13 -0.62
C LEU A 523 21.30 5.36 0.21
N THR A 524 20.39 6.05 0.89
CA THR A 524 19.23 5.41 1.53
C THR A 524 18.14 5.14 0.49
N GLN A 525 17.25 4.19 0.74
CA GLN A 525 16.07 3.98 -0.12
C GLN A 525 15.25 5.26 -0.29
N SER A 526 15.09 6.05 0.77
CA SER A 526 14.42 7.35 0.74
C SER A 526 15.17 8.36 -0.13
N GLY A 527 16.50 8.41 -0.05
CA GLY A 527 17.34 9.22 -0.91
C GLY A 527 17.33 8.77 -2.38
N ALA A 528 17.01 7.51 -2.64
CA ALA A 528 16.75 6.97 -3.97
C ALA A 528 15.32 7.26 -4.48
N GLY A 529 14.51 8.01 -3.73
CA GLY A 529 13.12 8.34 -4.09
C GLY A 529 12.07 7.36 -3.57
N TYR A 530 12.47 6.37 -2.76
CA TYR A 530 11.60 5.31 -2.24
C TYR A 530 11.62 5.23 -0.71
N PRO A 531 10.89 6.13 -0.01
CA PRO A 531 10.79 6.09 1.45
C PRO A 531 10.26 4.74 1.96
N LEU A 532 9.37 4.11 1.19
CA LEU A 532 8.84 2.78 1.44
C LEU A 532 8.74 2.01 0.11
N LEU A 533 9.23 0.78 0.09
CA LEU A 533 9.05 -0.14 -1.04
C LEU A 533 7.89 -1.10 -0.73
N SER A 534 6.85 -1.11 -1.56
CA SER A 534 5.67 -1.98 -1.40
C SER A 534 5.15 -2.43 -2.76
N GLY A 535 4.94 -3.73 -2.95
CA GLY A 535 4.45 -4.28 -4.23
C GLY A 535 4.94 -5.70 -4.49
N THR A 536 4.63 -6.24 -5.67
CA THR A 536 5.05 -7.60 -6.10
C THR A 536 6.30 -7.60 -6.97
N PHE A 537 6.79 -6.42 -7.37
CA PHE A 537 8.03 -6.27 -8.11
C PHE A 537 9.25 -6.74 -7.31
N GLY A 538 10.27 -7.24 -8.01
CA GLY A 538 11.60 -7.49 -7.45
C GLY A 538 12.42 -6.21 -7.37
N VAL A 539 13.46 -6.20 -6.55
CA VAL A 539 14.43 -5.09 -6.48
C VAL A 539 15.77 -5.59 -6.98
N SER A 540 16.46 -4.80 -7.78
CA SER A 540 17.83 -5.07 -8.23
C SER A 540 18.75 -3.96 -7.77
N LYS A 541 19.65 -4.28 -6.83
CA LYS A 541 20.73 -3.39 -6.41
C LYS A 541 21.94 -3.56 -7.33
N ALA A 542 22.28 -2.50 -8.05
CA ALA A 542 23.45 -2.43 -8.94
C ALA A 542 24.45 -1.35 -8.49
N GLY A 543 25.62 -1.31 -9.14
CA GLY A 543 26.70 -0.36 -8.84
C GLY A 543 27.50 -0.71 -7.58
N VAL A 544 28.72 -0.18 -7.46
CA VAL A 544 29.68 -0.60 -6.41
C VAL A 544 29.44 0.05 -5.04
N GLY A 545 28.59 1.07 -4.96
CA GLY A 545 28.27 1.77 -3.71
C GLY A 545 27.31 1.01 -2.78
N THR A 546 26.97 1.66 -1.66
CA THR A 546 26.10 1.13 -0.62
C THR A 546 24.68 1.67 -0.74
N LEU A 547 23.69 0.79 -0.83
CA LEU A 547 22.28 1.12 -0.67
C LEU A 547 21.84 0.74 0.75
N ILE A 548 21.10 1.61 1.44
CA ILE A 548 20.61 1.37 2.80
C ILE A 548 19.10 1.21 2.78
N PHE A 549 18.60 0.09 3.31
CA PHE A 549 17.18 -0.11 3.61
C PHE A 549 16.94 0.13 5.11
N ASP A 550 16.42 1.31 5.43
CA ASP A 550 16.24 1.86 6.78
C ASP A 550 14.76 1.90 7.23
N ALA A 551 13.83 1.42 6.41
CA ALA A 551 12.42 1.27 6.74
C ALA A 551 11.94 -0.17 6.59
N ALA A 552 10.77 -0.49 7.16
CA ALA A 552 10.13 -1.79 7.01
C ALA A 552 9.42 -1.88 5.65
N ASN A 553 10.03 -2.57 4.68
CA ASN A 553 9.48 -2.67 3.33
C ASN A 553 8.52 -3.84 3.18
N LEU A 554 7.54 -3.67 2.28
CA LEU A 554 6.50 -4.64 1.94
C LEU A 554 6.63 -5.17 0.51
N VAL A 555 7.84 -5.10 -0.06
CA VAL A 555 8.12 -5.65 -1.39
C VAL A 555 8.20 -7.18 -1.30
N THR A 556 7.37 -7.87 -2.05
CA THR A 556 7.27 -9.34 -2.01
C THR A 556 8.09 -10.02 -3.10
N GLY A 557 8.40 -9.31 -4.17
CA GLY A 557 9.34 -9.79 -5.19
C GLY A 557 10.76 -9.91 -4.64
N SER A 558 11.60 -10.68 -5.34
CA SER A 558 12.96 -10.96 -4.89
C SER A 558 13.84 -9.72 -4.93
N THR A 559 14.64 -9.52 -3.89
CA THR A 559 15.71 -8.51 -3.85
C THR A 559 17.03 -9.15 -4.25
N VAL A 560 17.52 -8.77 -5.42
CA VAL A 560 18.78 -9.24 -6.02
C VAL A 560 19.86 -8.18 -5.81
N VAL A 561 21.00 -8.58 -5.27
CA VAL A 561 22.17 -7.70 -5.15
C VAL A 561 23.21 -8.14 -6.17
N GLN A 562 23.30 -7.39 -7.27
CA GLN A 562 24.21 -7.68 -8.38
C GLN A 562 25.63 -7.20 -8.10
N ALA A 563 25.77 -6.06 -7.43
CA ALA A 563 27.06 -5.46 -7.10
C ALA A 563 26.98 -4.52 -5.88
N GLY A 564 28.14 -4.32 -5.23
CA GLY A 564 28.27 -3.40 -4.11
C GLY A 564 27.56 -3.92 -2.86
N ARG A 565 27.16 -3.02 -1.96
CA ARG A 565 26.58 -3.37 -0.66
C ARG A 565 25.11 -2.98 -0.57
N LEU A 566 24.27 -3.87 -0.08
CA LEU A 566 22.94 -3.58 0.47
C LEU A 566 23.01 -3.71 1.99
N LEU A 567 22.84 -2.61 2.71
CA LEU A 567 22.82 -2.57 4.17
C LEU A 567 21.37 -2.59 4.68
N LEU A 568 21.02 -3.60 5.47
CA LEU A 568 19.76 -3.69 6.19
C LEU A 568 19.93 -2.94 7.52
N ALA A 569 19.22 -1.82 7.67
CA ALA A 569 19.23 -0.96 8.85
C ALA A 569 17.90 -0.98 9.62
N ASN A 570 16.94 -1.81 9.18
CA ASN A 570 15.66 -2.03 9.83
C ASN A 570 15.39 -3.54 9.96
N ALA A 571 14.85 -3.98 11.09
CA ALA A 571 14.59 -5.41 11.38
C ALA A 571 13.62 -6.07 10.39
N SER A 572 12.76 -5.28 9.77
CA SER A 572 11.78 -5.71 8.78
C SER A 572 12.09 -5.14 7.39
N ALA A 573 13.34 -4.78 7.10
CA ALA A 573 13.74 -4.21 5.81
C ALA A 573 13.36 -5.08 4.61
N LEU A 574 13.34 -6.42 4.78
CA LEU A 574 13.04 -7.40 3.73
C LEU A 574 12.25 -8.62 4.26
N SER A 575 11.44 -8.45 5.31
CA SER A 575 10.76 -9.57 6.00
C SER A 575 9.83 -10.39 5.12
N VAL A 576 9.33 -9.80 4.03
CA VAL A 576 8.45 -10.45 3.04
C VAL A 576 9.10 -10.68 1.68
N SER A 577 10.39 -10.37 1.51
CA SER A 577 11.15 -10.51 0.26
C SER A 577 12.15 -11.67 0.33
N LYS A 578 12.30 -12.39 -0.79
CA LYS A 578 13.40 -13.35 -0.97
C LYS A 578 14.66 -12.59 -1.37
N VAL A 579 15.80 -12.98 -0.80
CA VAL A 579 17.06 -12.27 -0.94
C VAL A 579 18.10 -13.09 -1.71
N ILE A 580 18.74 -12.49 -2.72
CA ILE A 580 19.67 -13.19 -3.64
C ILE A 580 20.93 -12.35 -3.88
N PRO A 581 22.04 -12.61 -3.16
CA PRO A 581 23.33 -11.99 -3.45
C PRO A 581 24.06 -12.72 -4.58
N LEU A 582 24.29 -12.04 -5.70
CA LEU A 582 25.08 -12.55 -6.82
C LEU A 582 26.57 -12.20 -6.63
N ALA A 583 27.44 -12.79 -7.44
CA ALA A 583 28.88 -12.51 -7.41
C ALA A 583 29.18 -11.01 -7.52
N GLY A 584 29.93 -10.47 -6.55
CA GLY A 584 30.22 -9.04 -6.42
C GLY A 584 29.21 -8.23 -5.61
N GLY A 585 28.08 -8.83 -5.23
CA GLY A 585 27.07 -8.28 -4.32
C GLY A 585 27.28 -8.74 -2.87
N THR A 586 27.11 -7.82 -1.93
CA THR A 586 27.13 -8.09 -0.49
C THR A 586 25.85 -7.59 0.15
N ILE A 587 25.26 -8.42 1.00
CA ILE A 587 24.12 -8.05 1.84
C ILE A 587 24.63 -8.03 3.26
N ALA A 588 24.35 -6.96 3.97
CA ALA A 588 24.89 -6.80 5.29
C ALA A 588 23.88 -6.30 6.29
N VAL A 589 24.06 -6.71 7.53
CA VAL A 589 23.19 -6.36 8.64
C VAL A 589 23.84 -5.24 9.44
N SER A 590 23.06 -4.23 9.82
CA SER A 590 23.56 -3.14 10.68
C SER A 590 23.95 -3.67 12.05
N THR A 591 24.88 -2.97 12.71
CA THR A 591 25.45 -3.40 13.99
C THR A 591 24.37 -3.74 15.03
N GLY A 592 24.42 -4.96 15.55
CA GLY A 592 23.51 -5.48 16.58
C GLY A 592 22.06 -5.68 16.12
N LEU A 593 21.76 -5.51 14.82
CA LEU A 593 20.41 -5.69 14.30
C LEU A 593 20.05 -7.17 14.21
N GLN A 594 18.85 -7.50 14.68
CA GLN A 594 18.19 -8.77 14.39
C GLN A 594 17.18 -8.51 13.28
N THR A 595 17.38 -9.11 12.11
CA THR A 595 16.55 -8.88 10.94
C THR A 595 15.89 -10.17 10.46
N THR A 596 14.70 -10.02 9.88
CA THR A 596 13.98 -11.14 9.26
C THR A 596 13.92 -10.95 7.75
N VAL A 597 14.06 -12.04 7.01
CA VAL A 597 13.82 -12.11 5.55
C VAL A 597 12.90 -13.28 5.20
N ARG A 598 12.11 -13.13 4.13
CA ARG A 598 11.18 -14.21 3.75
C ARG A 598 11.91 -15.46 3.31
N GLY A 599 12.93 -15.29 2.48
CA GLY A 599 13.79 -16.36 1.98
C GLY A 599 15.17 -15.85 1.61
N LEU A 600 16.13 -16.77 1.49
CA LEU A 600 17.52 -16.44 1.20
C LEU A 600 18.11 -17.47 0.22
N SER A 601 18.89 -17.02 -0.75
CA SER A 601 19.70 -17.88 -1.62
C SER A 601 21.19 -17.59 -1.40
N PRO A 602 21.77 -18.07 -0.29
CA PRO A 602 23.11 -17.66 0.12
C PRO A 602 24.22 -18.24 -0.75
N ASN A 603 23.91 -19.31 -1.49
CA ASN A 603 24.84 -19.98 -2.40
C ASN A 603 24.80 -19.41 -3.84
N ALA A 604 24.14 -18.27 -4.07
CA ALA A 604 24.01 -17.65 -5.39
C ALA A 604 25.30 -16.93 -5.89
N GLY A 605 26.36 -16.93 -5.08
CA GLY A 605 27.70 -16.48 -5.47
C GLY A 605 28.16 -15.17 -4.84
N GLY A 606 27.28 -14.42 -4.19
CA GLY A 606 27.62 -13.24 -3.39
C GLY A 606 27.78 -13.54 -1.90
N LEU A 607 27.90 -12.48 -1.11
CA LEU A 607 28.20 -12.54 0.32
C LEU A 607 27.02 -12.05 1.18
N ILE A 608 26.79 -12.70 2.32
CA ILE A 608 25.96 -12.21 3.41
C ILE A 608 26.86 -11.96 4.61
N ASP A 609 26.90 -10.74 5.10
CA ASP A 609 27.72 -10.31 6.25
C ASP A 609 26.81 -9.91 7.41
N VAL A 610 26.69 -10.78 8.42
CA VAL A 610 25.83 -10.50 9.58
C VAL A 610 26.43 -9.51 10.57
N GLY A 611 27.70 -9.11 10.40
CA GLY A 611 28.39 -8.29 11.40
C GLY A 611 28.29 -8.94 12.79
N ASN A 612 27.87 -8.19 13.80
CA ASN A 612 27.52 -8.71 15.13
C ASN A 612 26.00 -8.89 15.36
N GLY A 613 25.23 -8.94 14.29
CA GLY A 613 23.76 -9.10 14.29
C GLY A 613 23.30 -10.53 14.06
N MET A 614 22.03 -10.67 13.70
CA MET A 614 21.34 -11.94 13.44
C MET A 614 20.41 -11.79 12.23
N MET A 615 20.29 -12.86 11.45
CA MET A 615 19.29 -12.97 10.38
C MET A 615 18.43 -14.22 10.57
N THR A 616 17.12 -14.04 10.55
CA THR A 616 16.13 -15.13 10.49
C THR A 616 15.56 -15.23 9.09
N VAL A 617 15.59 -16.43 8.52
CA VAL A 617 15.03 -16.77 7.22
C VAL A 617 13.78 -17.60 7.43
N THR A 618 12.61 -17.01 7.14
CA THR A 618 11.32 -17.64 7.51
C THR A 618 10.92 -18.82 6.62
N SER A 619 11.46 -18.92 5.40
CA SER A 619 11.11 -19.97 4.45
C SER A 619 12.14 -20.12 3.33
N GLY A 620 12.20 -21.29 2.70
CA GLY A 620 12.91 -21.48 1.42
C GLY A 620 14.43 -21.57 1.51
N LEU A 621 15.01 -21.71 2.71
CA LEU A 621 16.41 -22.09 2.93
C LEU A 621 16.45 -23.35 3.79
N THR A 622 17.09 -24.41 3.31
CA THR A 622 17.28 -25.64 4.09
C THR A 622 18.46 -25.51 5.04
N ALA A 623 18.45 -26.28 6.15
CA ALA A 623 19.60 -26.36 7.06
C ALA A 623 20.89 -26.79 6.34
N ALA A 624 20.80 -27.73 5.40
CA ALA A 624 21.96 -28.18 4.62
C ALA A 624 22.55 -27.07 3.72
N ASP A 625 21.69 -26.30 3.04
CA ASP A 625 22.12 -25.15 2.22
C ASP A 625 22.70 -24.02 3.08
N LEU A 626 22.16 -23.82 4.29
CA LEU A 626 22.66 -22.86 5.27
C LEU A 626 24.08 -23.24 5.75
N VAL A 627 24.28 -24.49 6.18
CA VAL A 627 25.59 -25.00 6.62
C VAL A 627 26.61 -24.90 5.48
N THR A 628 26.22 -25.27 4.26
CA THR A 628 27.08 -25.10 3.07
C THR A 628 27.52 -23.65 2.90
N ALA A 629 26.61 -22.69 3.05
CA ALA A 629 26.93 -21.28 2.93
C ALA A 629 27.84 -20.77 4.08
N LEU A 630 27.65 -21.28 5.30
CA LEU A 630 28.49 -20.98 6.47
C LEU A 630 29.92 -21.51 6.28
N GLN A 631 30.09 -22.77 5.86
CA GLN A 631 31.40 -23.36 5.57
C GLN A 631 32.14 -22.56 4.48
N VAL A 632 31.42 -22.16 3.42
CA VAL A 632 32.00 -21.36 2.33
C VAL A 632 32.43 -19.97 2.80
N GLY A 633 31.66 -19.32 3.67
CA GLY A 633 32.03 -18.02 4.23
C GLY A 633 33.08 -18.08 5.34
N ARG A 634 33.12 -19.17 6.12
CA ARG A 634 34.16 -19.47 7.13
C ARG A 634 35.54 -19.56 6.49
N GLY A 635 35.63 -20.08 5.27
CA GLY A 635 36.88 -20.14 4.51
C GLY A 635 37.91 -21.03 5.20
N ASP A 636 39.05 -20.45 5.58
CA ASP A 636 40.10 -21.14 6.34
C ASP A 636 39.88 -21.17 7.86
N GLY A 637 38.70 -20.77 8.33
CA GLY A 637 38.38 -20.58 9.75
C GLY A 637 38.36 -19.11 10.17
N SER A 638 38.92 -18.21 9.35
CA SER A 638 39.02 -16.77 9.67
C SER A 638 37.84 -15.93 9.15
N TRP A 639 36.77 -16.54 8.65
CA TRP A 639 35.62 -15.85 8.05
C TRP A 639 35.98 -14.98 6.83
N ASN A 640 37.00 -15.41 6.08
CA ASN A 640 37.54 -14.70 4.92
C ASN A 640 36.96 -15.14 3.57
N GLY A 641 35.89 -15.93 3.58
CA GLY A 641 35.21 -16.36 2.36
C GLY A 641 34.69 -15.18 1.54
N THR A 642 34.83 -15.26 0.21
CA THR A 642 34.39 -14.21 -0.73
C THR A 642 32.93 -14.35 -1.18
N ARG A 643 32.27 -15.42 -0.73
CA ARG A 643 30.85 -15.73 -0.98
C ARG A 643 30.30 -16.54 0.20
N GLY A 644 28.99 -16.77 0.24
CA GLY A 644 28.34 -17.48 1.34
C GLY A 644 27.99 -16.57 2.51
N ILE A 645 27.88 -17.12 3.72
CA ILE A 645 27.54 -16.37 4.94
C ILE A 645 28.80 -16.16 5.78
N THR A 646 29.08 -14.91 6.12
CA THR A 646 30.24 -14.51 6.92
C THR A 646 29.84 -13.52 8.02
N SER A 647 30.81 -13.20 8.88
CA SER A 647 30.74 -12.10 9.83
C SER A 647 32.05 -11.34 9.84
N THR A 648 32.01 -10.08 9.40
CA THR A 648 33.14 -9.15 9.54
C THR A 648 33.50 -8.88 11.00
N ALA A 649 32.53 -8.96 11.92
CA ALA A 649 32.77 -8.83 13.35
C ALA A 649 33.49 -10.06 13.92
N ALA A 650 33.12 -11.28 13.50
CA ALA A 650 33.82 -12.51 13.89
C ALA A 650 35.25 -12.53 13.33
N ALA A 651 35.44 -12.18 12.05
CA ALA A 651 36.77 -12.04 11.45
C ALA A 651 37.65 -11.05 12.24
N THR A 652 37.08 -9.89 12.60
CA THR A 652 37.79 -8.87 13.41
C THR A 652 38.15 -9.41 14.79
N ALA A 653 37.22 -10.05 15.48
CA ALA A 653 37.45 -10.64 16.79
C ALA A 653 38.54 -11.73 16.75
N LEU A 654 38.50 -12.63 15.75
CA LEU A 654 39.52 -13.66 15.56
C LEU A 654 40.90 -13.07 15.27
N SER A 655 40.98 -11.97 14.52
CA SER A 655 42.25 -11.25 14.31
C SER A 655 42.86 -10.68 15.60
N GLN A 656 42.03 -10.55 16.65
CA GLN A 656 42.41 -10.14 18.00
C GLN A 656 42.51 -11.32 18.97
N SER A 657 42.48 -12.55 18.46
CA SER A 657 42.47 -13.79 19.24
C SER A 657 41.28 -13.91 20.21
N ILE A 658 40.13 -13.32 19.84
CA ILE A 658 38.86 -13.45 20.54
C ILE A 658 38.01 -14.47 19.76
N PRO A 659 37.79 -15.71 20.28
CA PRO A 659 37.06 -16.74 19.56
C PRO A 659 35.60 -16.32 19.30
N ARG A 660 35.27 -16.05 18.04
CA ARG A 660 33.92 -15.68 17.58
C ARG A 660 33.65 -16.34 16.23
N THR A 661 32.39 -16.58 15.97
CA THR A 661 31.90 -17.41 14.86
C THR A 661 30.51 -16.95 14.42
N VAL A 662 29.89 -17.70 13.51
CA VAL A 662 28.49 -17.52 13.13
C VAL A 662 27.73 -18.80 13.46
N GLY A 663 26.96 -18.79 14.53
CA GLY A 663 26.13 -19.92 14.92
C GLY A 663 24.81 -19.95 14.15
N TRP A 664 24.10 -21.08 14.20
CA TRP A 664 22.82 -21.24 13.50
C TRP A 664 21.84 -22.16 14.22
N LEU A 665 20.55 -22.01 13.94
CA LEU A 665 19.49 -22.89 14.43
C LEU A 665 18.49 -23.23 13.32
N ASP A 666 18.02 -24.48 13.35
CA ASP A 666 16.75 -24.87 12.73
C ASP A 666 15.66 -24.75 13.79
N ASN A 667 14.66 -23.91 13.55
CA ASN A 667 13.60 -23.64 14.53
C ASN A 667 12.49 -24.71 14.51
N GLY A 668 12.56 -25.68 13.58
CA GLY A 668 11.60 -26.79 13.49
C GLY A 668 10.25 -26.43 12.86
N ASP A 669 10.03 -25.16 12.51
CA ASP A 669 8.84 -24.66 11.81
C ASP A 669 9.09 -24.38 10.31
N GLY A 670 10.26 -24.77 9.80
CA GLY A 670 10.72 -24.48 8.45
C GLY A 670 11.50 -23.16 8.32
N SER A 671 11.65 -22.41 9.41
CA SER A 671 12.56 -21.27 9.49
C SER A 671 13.92 -21.66 10.06
N VAL A 672 14.96 -20.94 9.62
CA VAL A 672 16.33 -21.08 10.14
C VAL A 672 16.84 -19.70 10.54
N CYS A 673 17.71 -19.63 11.54
CA CYS A 673 18.41 -18.39 11.89
C CYS A 673 19.91 -18.60 11.99
N PHE A 674 20.66 -17.53 11.76
CA PHE A 674 22.11 -17.51 11.94
C PHE A 674 22.55 -16.15 12.48
N ALA A 675 23.53 -16.15 13.36
CA ALA A 675 23.92 -14.98 14.11
C ALA A 675 25.41 -14.98 14.40
N PHE A 676 25.97 -13.80 14.59
CA PHE A 676 27.24 -13.67 15.28
C PHE A 676 27.17 -14.34 16.65
N ALA A 677 28.11 -15.25 16.91
CA ALA A 677 28.11 -16.06 18.10
C ALA A 677 29.53 -16.28 18.65
N ALA A 678 29.60 -16.82 19.86
CA ALA A 678 30.79 -17.50 20.36
C ALA A 678 30.61 -19.02 20.19
N PRO A 679 31.67 -19.78 19.87
CA PRO A 679 31.63 -21.24 19.94
C PRO A 679 31.15 -21.67 21.32
N GLY A 680 30.14 -22.52 21.42
CA GLY A 680 29.50 -22.86 22.71
C GLY A 680 28.15 -22.21 22.98
N ASP A 681 27.76 -21.13 22.28
CA ASP A 681 26.41 -20.56 22.38
C ASP A 681 25.46 -21.33 21.46
N GLY A 682 24.98 -22.48 21.95
CA GLY A 682 24.20 -23.44 21.17
C GLY A 682 22.77 -22.97 20.89
N ASN A 683 22.22 -22.07 21.71
CA ASN A 683 20.86 -21.57 21.58
C ASN A 683 20.75 -20.14 20.99
N LEU A 684 21.90 -19.52 20.66
CA LEU A 684 22.05 -18.17 20.11
C LEU A 684 21.47 -17.05 20.99
N ASP A 685 21.48 -17.23 22.30
CA ASP A 685 20.97 -16.22 23.25
C ASP A 685 22.01 -15.14 23.61
N ASN A 686 23.23 -15.25 23.07
CA ASN A 686 24.42 -14.43 23.32
C ASN A 686 25.08 -14.71 24.67
N SER A 687 24.83 -15.85 25.28
CA SER A 687 25.50 -16.34 26.48
C SER A 687 26.03 -17.75 26.22
N ILE A 688 26.95 -18.19 27.06
CA ILE A 688 27.32 -19.62 27.11
C ILE A 688 27.00 -20.04 28.54
N ASP A 689 26.03 -20.91 28.74
CA ASP A 689 25.61 -21.33 30.07
C ASP A 689 25.33 -22.84 30.15
N ILE A 690 24.76 -23.27 31.29
CA ILE A 690 24.46 -24.67 31.54
C ILE A 690 23.48 -25.27 30.53
N LEU A 691 22.62 -24.49 29.90
CA LEU A 691 21.67 -24.95 28.88
C LEU A 691 22.43 -25.36 27.61
N ASP A 692 23.46 -24.62 27.22
CA ASP A 692 24.30 -24.98 26.07
C ASP A 692 25.10 -26.26 26.33
N ALA A 693 25.75 -26.34 27.50
CA ALA A 693 26.46 -27.54 27.91
C ALA A 693 25.54 -28.75 28.03
N ALA A 694 24.30 -28.56 28.50
CA ALA A 694 23.30 -29.62 28.57
C ALA A 694 22.94 -30.12 27.16
N ASN A 695 22.72 -29.25 26.18
CA ASN A 695 22.44 -29.66 24.81
C ASN A 695 23.60 -30.45 24.20
N PHE A 696 24.84 -29.98 24.41
CA PHE A 696 26.06 -30.69 23.99
C PHE A 696 26.11 -32.12 24.54
N LEU A 697 25.94 -32.27 25.86
CA LEU A 697 26.05 -33.56 26.56
C LEU A 697 24.87 -34.50 26.25
N THR A 698 23.66 -33.95 26.10
CA THR A 698 22.44 -34.76 25.90
C THR A 698 22.22 -35.16 24.45
N SER A 699 22.95 -34.57 23.49
CA SER A 699 22.90 -34.95 22.08
C SER A 699 23.19 -36.44 21.85
N GLY A 700 24.05 -37.03 22.69
CA GLY A 700 24.54 -38.40 22.53
C GLY A 700 25.38 -38.62 21.27
N LYS A 701 25.84 -37.54 20.61
CA LYS A 701 26.54 -37.57 19.31
C LYS A 701 28.06 -37.35 19.43
N PHE A 702 28.56 -36.98 20.60
CA PHE A 702 29.99 -36.78 20.87
C PHE A 702 30.85 -38.00 20.48
N ASP A 703 31.85 -37.79 19.63
CA ASP A 703 32.77 -38.81 19.10
C ASP A 703 32.07 -39.99 18.39
N THR A 704 30.81 -39.84 17.96
CA THR A 704 30.07 -40.92 17.28
C THR A 704 30.22 -40.92 15.76
N GLY A 705 30.62 -39.79 15.17
CA GLY A 705 30.61 -39.56 13.72
C GLY A 705 29.22 -39.41 13.11
N LEU A 706 28.15 -39.35 13.92
CA LEU A 706 26.81 -39.04 13.46
C LEU A 706 26.68 -37.54 13.16
N ALA A 707 25.82 -37.21 12.18
CA ALA A 707 25.56 -35.83 11.80
C ALA A 707 24.97 -35.03 12.98
N ALA A 708 25.59 -33.90 13.30
CA ALA A 708 25.20 -32.99 14.36
C ALA A 708 24.84 -31.61 13.84
N THR A 709 24.03 -30.90 14.62
CA THR A 709 23.68 -29.49 14.40
C THR A 709 24.45 -28.59 15.35
N TRP A 710 24.47 -27.28 15.06
CA TRP A 710 25.07 -26.28 15.95
C TRP A 710 24.51 -26.34 17.38
N GLY A 711 23.17 -26.43 17.51
CA GLY A 711 22.52 -26.50 18.82
C GLY A 711 22.82 -27.79 19.59
N GLU A 712 23.30 -28.84 18.91
CA GLU A 712 23.77 -30.07 19.53
C GLU A 712 25.27 -30.04 19.87
N GLY A 713 26.03 -29.08 19.35
CA GLY A 713 27.45 -28.89 19.69
C GLY A 713 28.44 -28.81 18.53
N ASP A 714 28.01 -28.81 17.26
CA ASP A 714 28.91 -28.65 16.09
C ASP A 714 29.27 -27.16 15.92
N TYR A 715 30.34 -26.72 16.59
CA TYR A 715 30.74 -25.31 16.64
C TYR A 715 31.74 -24.93 15.54
N ASP A 716 32.39 -25.93 14.92
CA ASP A 716 33.29 -25.72 13.80
C ASP A 716 32.63 -25.85 12.40
N HIS A 717 31.36 -26.28 12.38
CA HIS A 717 30.54 -26.58 11.19
C HIS A 717 31.05 -27.75 10.36
N ASN A 718 31.71 -28.74 10.96
CA ASN A 718 32.17 -29.95 10.28
C ASN A 718 31.12 -31.07 10.22
N MET A 719 29.91 -30.82 10.76
CA MET A 719 28.75 -31.73 10.85
C MET A 719 28.92 -32.88 11.83
N VAL A 720 29.96 -32.92 12.66
CA VAL A 720 30.11 -33.90 13.75
C VAL A 720 30.38 -33.16 15.05
N ILE A 721 30.30 -33.88 16.17
CA ILE A 721 30.72 -33.34 17.48
C ILE A 721 31.90 -34.18 17.94
N ASP A 722 33.02 -33.54 18.19
CA ASP A 722 34.21 -34.17 18.74
C ASP A 722 34.89 -33.30 19.82
N ILE A 723 36.08 -33.72 20.25
CA ILE A 723 36.84 -33.00 21.27
C ILE A 723 37.25 -31.58 20.85
N LEU A 724 37.32 -31.29 19.55
CA LEU A 724 37.65 -29.97 19.02
C LEU A 724 36.50 -28.99 19.27
N ASP A 725 35.25 -29.41 19.14
CA ASP A 725 34.09 -28.56 19.47
C ASP A 725 34.04 -28.19 20.94
N ALA A 726 34.26 -29.18 21.81
CA ALA A 726 34.37 -28.94 23.24
C ALA A 726 35.52 -27.97 23.56
N ALA A 727 36.68 -28.15 22.91
CA ALA A 727 37.82 -27.26 23.07
C ALA A 727 37.51 -25.83 22.59
N GLU A 728 36.79 -25.67 21.48
CA GLU A 728 36.34 -24.36 20.98
C GLU A 728 35.45 -23.66 22.02
N MET A 729 34.45 -24.36 22.56
CA MET A 729 33.56 -23.83 23.61
C MET A 729 34.34 -23.33 24.83
N PHE A 730 35.25 -24.14 25.39
CA PHE A 730 36.02 -23.76 26.57
C PHE A 730 37.08 -22.69 26.28
N SER A 731 37.60 -22.61 25.06
CA SER A 731 38.59 -21.60 24.67
C SER A 731 38.05 -20.16 24.73
N THR A 732 36.73 -20.00 24.69
CA THR A 732 36.08 -18.68 24.75
C THR A 732 36.23 -17.98 26.10
N ASN A 733 36.36 -18.75 27.20
CA ASN A 733 36.25 -18.28 28.58
C ASN A 733 34.93 -17.50 28.87
N LEU A 734 33.82 -17.87 28.23
CA LEU A 734 32.53 -17.18 28.38
C LEU A 734 31.48 -17.95 29.18
N PHE A 735 31.76 -19.18 29.61
CA PHE A 735 30.80 -20.00 30.37
C PHE A 735 30.36 -19.27 31.66
N ASP A 736 29.06 -19.09 31.82
CA ASP A 736 28.39 -18.35 32.91
C ASP A 736 28.87 -16.87 33.08
N MET A 737 29.45 -16.27 32.05
CA MET A 737 29.95 -14.87 32.09
C MET A 737 28.90 -13.83 31.70
N GLY A 738 27.68 -14.26 31.37
CA GLY A 738 26.61 -13.41 30.85
C GLY A 738 26.81 -13.03 29.39
N SER A 739 26.04 -12.04 28.92
CA SER A 739 25.98 -11.77 27.49
C SER A 739 27.29 -11.20 26.92
N TYR A 740 27.82 -11.82 25.87
CA TYR A 740 29.08 -11.43 25.23
C TYR A 740 28.91 -10.47 24.04
N ASN A 741 27.68 -10.13 23.67
CA ASN A 741 27.36 -9.26 22.53
C ASN A 741 26.53 -8.06 23.00
N GLN A 742 27.02 -6.83 22.82
CA GLN A 742 26.31 -5.62 23.21
C GLN A 742 25.27 -5.24 22.13
N ARG A 743 23.97 -5.25 22.50
CA ARG A 743 22.85 -4.92 21.61
C ARG A 743 22.74 -3.41 21.42
N ALA A 744 22.52 -2.94 20.19
CA ALA A 744 22.08 -1.57 19.95
C ALA A 744 20.64 -1.42 20.47
N ALA A 745 20.38 -0.40 21.29
CA ALA A 745 19.01 -0.01 21.60
C ALA A 745 18.32 0.45 20.31
N ALA A 746 17.10 -0.03 20.06
CA ALA A 746 16.29 0.42 18.93
C ALA A 746 16.11 1.95 19.01
N GLY A 747 16.72 2.67 18.06
CA GLY A 747 16.54 4.10 17.88
C GLY A 747 17.64 4.98 18.49
N MET A 748 18.81 5.03 17.86
CA MET A 748 19.59 6.26 17.63
C MET A 748 20.73 5.92 16.66
N ILE A 749 20.59 6.30 15.38
CA ILE A 749 21.75 6.37 14.50
C ILE A 749 22.37 7.76 14.73
N ALA A 750 23.61 7.80 15.22
CA ALA A 750 24.45 8.96 15.03
C ALA A 750 24.78 9.04 13.53
N LEU A 751 24.24 10.05 12.84
CA LEU A 751 24.63 10.38 11.47
C LEU A 751 26.14 10.70 11.46
N PRO A 752 26.96 10.08 10.59
CA PRO A 752 28.27 10.63 10.27
C PRO A 752 28.05 11.97 9.55
N GLU A 753 28.73 13.03 10.00
CA GLU A 753 28.58 14.35 9.38
C GLU A 753 28.91 14.29 7.88
N PRO A 754 28.09 14.95 7.02
CA PRO A 754 28.42 15.05 5.61
C PRO A 754 29.74 15.81 5.46
N SER A 755 30.63 15.24 4.64
CA SER A 755 31.90 15.85 4.29
C SER A 755 31.66 17.20 3.61
N ALA A 756 31.71 18.30 4.36
CA ALA A 756 31.66 19.64 3.81
C ALA A 756 32.99 19.96 3.12
N CYS A 757 33.05 19.73 1.81
CA CYS A 757 34.08 20.30 0.96
C CYS A 757 33.58 21.65 0.43
N GLY A 758 34.21 22.74 0.91
CA GLY A 758 34.35 23.98 0.14
C GLY A 758 33.49 25.17 0.55
N THR A 759 33.92 25.90 1.58
CA THR A 759 34.01 27.37 1.47
C THR A 759 35.27 27.86 2.20
N LEU A 760 36.08 28.60 1.45
CA LEU A 760 37.30 29.26 1.91
C LEU A 760 36.98 30.52 2.73
N GLY A 761 37.77 30.75 3.78
CA GLY A 761 38.20 32.09 4.21
C GLY A 761 37.36 32.78 5.28
N PHE A 762 37.82 32.76 6.54
CA PHE A 762 38.62 33.83 7.16
C PHE A 762 38.79 33.51 8.65
N GLY A 763 40.04 33.53 9.13
CA GLY A 763 40.39 33.19 10.51
C GLY A 763 40.12 34.31 11.51
N ALA A 764 39.92 33.92 12.76
CA ALA A 764 40.49 34.59 13.93
C ALA A 764 40.43 33.64 15.13
N ALA A 765 41.60 33.43 15.73
CA ALA A 765 41.80 32.70 16.97
C ALA A 765 41.14 33.41 18.17
N LEU A 766 40.77 32.64 19.19
CA LEU A 766 41.07 32.94 20.59
C LEU A 766 40.66 31.76 21.50
N LEU A 767 41.66 31.00 21.91
CA LEU A 767 41.62 30.15 23.11
C LEU A 767 42.39 30.88 24.22
N THR A 768 42.08 30.55 25.48
CA THR A 768 42.64 31.03 26.78
C THR A 768 41.95 32.27 27.34
N ALA A 769 41.55 32.39 28.62
CA ALA A 769 41.69 31.56 29.82
C ALA A 769 40.59 31.97 30.82
N TYR A 770 40.10 31.04 31.66
CA TYR A 770 39.44 31.40 32.91
C TYR A 770 39.94 30.48 34.03
N GLY A 771 40.93 30.98 34.75
CA GLY A 771 41.29 30.52 36.09
C GLY A 771 41.33 31.74 37.01
N GLY A 772 40.80 31.63 38.22
CA GLY A 772 40.90 32.73 39.19
C GLY A 772 40.01 32.59 40.41
N VAL A 773 40.35 31.65 41.30
CA VAL A 773 39.89 31.64 42.68
C VAL A 773 40.82 32.50 43.54
N SER A 774 40.22 33.26 44.47
CA SER A 774 40.77 33.86 45.69
C SER A 774 41.54 35.19 45.61
N GLY A 775 41.28 36.07 46.60
CA GLY A 775 42.30 37.00 47.09
C GLY A 775 41.93 38.48 47.24
N ARG A 776 41.08 38.80 48.23
CA ARG A 776 41.15 39.95 49.16
C ARG A 776 41.96 41.24 48.81
N LYS A 777 41.27 42.37 49.08
CA LYS A 777 41.70 43.70 49.62
C LYS A 777 41.84 44.89 48.64
N ARG A 778 40.82 45.77 48.71
CA ARG A 778 40.86 47.20 49.12
C ARG A 778 42.13 48.00 48.78
N LEU A 779 41.97 49.07 47.97
CA LEU A 779 41.94 50.50 48.37
C LEU A 779 42.33 51.43 47.20
N THR A 780 41.48 52.45 46.96
CA THR A 780 41.78 53.83 46.47
C THR A 780 42.57 53.99 45.17
N ARG A 781 42.13 54.79 44.18
CA ARG A 781 41.39 56.05 44.17
C ARG A 781 40.42 56.11 42.99
#